data_AF-A0A8S1F779-F1
#
_entry.id   AF-A0A8S1F779-F1
#
_cell.length_a   1.000
_cell.length_b   1.000
_cell.length_c   1.000
_cell.angle_alpha   90.00
_cell.angle_beta   90.00
_cell.angle_gamma   90.00
#
_symmetry.space_group_name_H-M   'P 1'
#
loop_
_entity.id
_entity.type
_entity.pdbx_description
1 polymer ?
#
loop_
_entity_poly.entity_id
_entity_poly.type
_entity_poly.pdbx_seq_one_letter_code
_entity_poly.pdbx_strand_id
1 'polypeptide(L)'
;MWIALVNYIEVISIVCSLPVNAFLMYCIFTKSPKQFGSYIYLMAWFCGHSMFFSILAGVTHKHFHTYRSSFMMFTADKILDLPSWGVVVLLTMCCISFGFTLFILALQFIYRYFAMSKIENLIFFQGTYRFYWVGLGFILVMVYSIFALVSSQAPAAKDFELRNELATAYHTAIENVNYVAGEYYLVLSATIVYCGYYTYRGMSEKTVQLSNHMVIQKQLFRALLVQTMVPTILIFIPVVFFYLFPIFQIPIGEKANILSITLVIYPIVEPFGTLLTIKNYRKTVKQISGTTKLIDEIFDIRYDPNMKPSDELTNVEVVPNTFLLISMDQQQETIEFMQEFLLVWKDPLLHWNPTNASFHKDWVKVPIRRVWTPGVVFTNAIKTEQIIENDKLMADLNYQGVIRASFPGVVNVPCPLRIENFPYDKQECEIAIGPWNFGNNSVVVSSKFQHISPEKERFEGNSEWELTEIIASQSNNFDHILKTEFSEITYTVHLKRKPVYYVLVIQAPTFILCTLTIFGVFTPFSSELERKGKVPLCLNMFAAISLMLNLVSEMMPKASRLPLLGNYIIAEVFVVTAATLASIAIHATHQYVHTTAIKPPKWLRYLILFEMCKRRKIRDDQPTGRQINAPQLMLTNESSSFESLKESIQQACSSNMFSVRKKTT
;
A
#
# COMPACT_ATOMS: atom_id res chain seq x y z
N MET A 1 -3.54 26.85 46.11
CA MET A 1 -3.61 26.67 44.63
C MET A 1 -4.59 25.58 44.23
N TRP A 2 -4.46 24.35 44.77
CA TRP A 2 -5.32 23.21 44.42
C TRP A 2 -6.82 23.43 44.63
N ILE A 3 -7.23 24.08 45.73
CA ILE A 3 -8.64 24.38 46.01
C ILE A 3 -9.26 25.22 44.89
N ALA A 4 -8.64 26.35 44.54
CA ALA A 4 -9.11 27.23 43.47
C ALA A 4 -9.15 26.53 42.10
N LEU A 5 -8.14 25.70 41.80
CA LEU A 5 -8.09 24.92 40.56
C LEU A 5 -9.22 23.90 40.45
N VAL A 6 -9.47 23.14 41.52
CA VAL A 6 -10.55 22.13 41.57
C VAL A 6 -11.91 22.82 41.44
N ASN A 7 -12.15 23.88 42.20
CA ASN A 7 -13.43 24.61 42.16
C ASN A 7 -13.71 25.19 40.77
N TYR A 8 -12.69 25.75 40.11
CA TYR A 8 -12.82 26.26 38.75
C TYR A 8 -13.17 25.16 37.73
N ILE A 9 -12.50 24.01 37.81
CA ILE A 9 -12.76 22.85 36.94
C ILE A 9 -14.16 22.27 37.21
N GLU A 10 -14.62 22.24 38.46
CA GLU A 10 -15.95 21.76 38.83
C GLU A 10 -17.06 22.62 38.22
N VAL A 11 -16.92 23.95 38.28
CA VAL A 11 -17.89 24.87 37.66
C VAL A 11 -17.92 24.67 36.15
N ILE A 12 -16.76 24.61 35.48
CA ILE A 12 -16.69 24.34 34.04
C ILE A 12 -17.35 23.00 33.71
N SER A 13 -17.13 21.99 34.54
CA SER A 13 -17.70 20.67 34.30
C SER A 13 -19.22 20.69 34.35
N ILE A 14 -19.84 21.35 35.31
CA ILE A 14 -21.30 21.46 35.35
C ILE A 14 -21.83 22.14 34.09
N VAL A 15 -21.23 23.27 33.70
CA VAL A 15 -21.65 24.07 32.55
C VAL A 15 -21.54 23.25 31.24
N CYS A 16 -20.54 22.37 31.14
CA CYS A 16 -20.32 21.54 29.95
C CYS A 16 -21.08 20.20 30.00
N SER A 17 -21.15 19.53 31.16
CA SER A 17 -21.66 18.16 31.27
C SER A 17 -23.19 18.13 31.17
N LEU A 18 -23.90 19.11 31.72
CA LEU A 18 -25.36 19.14 31.69
C LEU A 18 -25.91 19.26 30.26
N PRO A 19 -25.48 20.23 29.42
CA PRO A 19 -25.98 20.33 28.04
C PRO A 19 -25.60 19.12 27.19
N VAL A 20 -24.38 18.60 27.33
CA VAL A 20 -23.89 17.47 26.52
C VAL A 20 -24.62 16.17 26.87
N ASN A 21 -24.83 15.90 28.16
CA ASN A 21 -25.62 14.73 28.59
C ASN A 21 -27.10 14.90 28.25
N ALA A 22 -27.69 16.09 28.38
CA ALA A 22 -29.07 16.34 27.94
C ALA A 22 -29.24 16.10 26.43
N PHE A 23 -28.28 16.55 25.61
CA PHE A 23 -28.29 16.30 24.17
C PHE A 23 -28.09 14.82 23.83
N LEU A 24 -27.19 14.12 24.53
CA LEU A 24 -27.02 12.68 24.38
C LEU A 24 -28.31 11.93 24.74
N MET A 25 -28.98 12.31 25.84
CA MET A 25 -30.25 11.73 26.26
C MET A 25 -31.34 11.90 25.19
N TYR A 26 -31.43 13.09 24.58
CA TYR A 26 -32.29 13.33 23.43
C TYR A 26 -31.96 12.38 22.26
N CYS A 27 -30.67 12.22 21.91
CA CYS A 27 -30.25 11.31 20.83
C CYS A 27 -30.57 9.85 21.14
N ILE A 28 -30.41 9.43 22.39
CA ILE A 28 -30.70 8.05 22.84
C ILE A 28 -32.18 7.72 22.61
N PHE A 29 -33.11 8.61 22.97
CA PHE A 29 -34.54 8.30 22.79
C PHE A 29 -35.04 8.49 21.37
N THR A 30 -34.46 9.41 20.59
CA THR A 30 -35.03 9.79 19.27
C THR A 30 -34.28 9.24 18.07
N LYS A 31 -32.99 8.88 18.18
CA LYS A 31 -32.13 8.51 17.03
C LYS A 31 -31.46 7.14 17.17
N SER A 32 -31.68 6.42 18.28
CA SER A 32 -31.13 5.07 18.48
C SER A 32 -31.66 4.06 17.46
N PRO A 33 -30.78 3.26 16.83
CA PRO A 33 -31.20 2.08 16.06
C PRO A 33 -32.05 1.10 16.87
N LYS A 34 -33.08 0.51 16.24
CA LYS A 34 -33.94 -0.53 16.85
C LYS A 34 -33.16 -1.74 17.37
N GLN A 35 -31.99 -2.02 16.79
CA GLN A 35 -31.10 -3.12 17.15
C GLN A 35 -30.48 -2.98 18.56
N PHE A 36 -30.44 -1.78 19.14
CA PHE A 36 -29.90 -1.60 20.49
C PHE A 36 -30.83 -2.15 21.58
N GLY A 37 -32.13 -2.35 21.30
CA GLY A 37 -33.08 -2.97 22.22
C GLY A 37 -32.99 -2.40 23.64
N SER A 38 -32.78 -3.26 24.64
CA SER A 38 -32.68 -2.87 26.05
C SER A 38 -31.48 -1.99 26.41
N TYR A 39 -30.44 -1.94 25.58
CA TYR A 39 -29.22 -1.17 25.86
C TYR A 39 -29.49 0.34 25.98
N ILE A 40 -30.51 0.83 25.27
CA ILE A 40 -30.93 2.23 25.27
C ILE A 40 -31.25 2.69 26.69
N TYR A 41 -31.93 1.86 27.48
CA TYR A 41 -32.29 2.19 28.86
C TYR A 41 -31.07 2.20 29.80
N LEU A 42 -30.08 1.33 29.56
CA LEU A 42 -28.84 1.31 30.33
C LEU A 42 -27.99 2.55 30.06
N MET A 43 -27.90 2.98 28.79
CA MET A 43 -27.23 4.24 28.42
C MET A 43 -27.98 5.46 28.98
N ALA A 44 -29.32 5.47 28.93
CA ALA A 44 -30.13 6.56 29.48
C ALA A 44 -29.99 6.67 31.01
N TRP A 45 -29.97 5.53 31.72
CA TRP A 45 -29.76 5.49 33.16
C TRP A 45 -28.39 6.06 33.55
N PHE A 46 -27.35 5.65 32.83
CA PHE A 46 -26.01 6.20 33.02
C PHE A 46 -25.94 7.71 32.76
N CYS A 47 -26.59 8.18 31.69
CA CYS A 47 -26.63 9.60 31.33
C CYS A 47 -27.34 10.45 32.41
N GLY A 48 -28.48 9.97 32.92
CA GLY A 48 -29.19 10.63 34.02
C GLY A 48 -28.37 10.67 35.32
N HIS A 49 -27.70 9.56 35.66
CA HIS A 49 -26.82 9.51 36.83
C HIS A 49 -25.61 10.44 36.68
N SER A 50 -25.03 10.55 35.48
CA SER A 50 -23.91 11.45 35.17
C SER A 50 -24.27 12.92 35.39
N MET A 51 -25.49 13.32 35.01
CA MET A 51 -26.01 14.68 35.29
C MET A 51 -26.19 14.91 36.78
N PHE A 52 -26.78 13.96 37.50
CA PHE A 52 -26.95 14.02 38.95
C PHE A 52 -25.60 14.14 39.68
N PHE A 53 -24.62 13.31 39.31
CA PHE A 53 -23.28 13.35 39.86
C PHE A 53 -22.57 14.68 39.59
N SER A 54 -22.74 15.28 38.40
CA SER A 54 -22.15 16.58 38.07
C SER A 54 -22.72 17.70 38.95
N ILE A 55 -24.03 17.74 39.15
CA ILE A 55 -24.70 18.72 40.02
C ILE A 55 -24.20 18.56 41.47
N LEU A 56 -24.19 17.33 41.96
CA LEU A 56 -23.74 17.02 43.31
C LEU A 56 -22.26 17.38 43.52
N ALA A 57 -21.42 17.17 42.49
CA ALA A 57 -20.00 17.51 42.55
C ALA A 57 -19.75 19.02 42.71
N GLY A 58 -20.41 19.87 41.94
CA GLY A 58 -20.19 21.32 42.06
C GLY A 58 -21.00 22.00 43.16
N VAL A 59 -21.97 21.34 43.81
CA VAL A 59 -22.54 21.83 45.08
C VAL A 59 -21.59 21.57 46.25
N THR A 60 -20.81 20.49 46.20
CA THR A 60 -20.02 20.03 47.35
C THR A 60 -18.60 20.55 47.43
N HIS A 61 -18.02 21.04 46.32
CA HIS A 61 -16.65 21.57 46.29
C HIS A 61 -15.65 20.69 47.05
N LYS A 62 -15.64 19.41 46.66
CA LYS A 62 -14.94 18.37 47.41
C LYS A 62 -13.48 18.25 46.96
N HIS A 63 -12.62 18.03 47.93
CA HIS A 63 -11.19 17.84 47.76
C HIS A 63 -10.77 16.50 48.35
N PHE A 64 -9.72 15.92 47.77
CA PHE A 64 -9.12 14.69 48.27
C PHE A 64 -7.74 14.98 48.82
N HIS A 65 -7.43 14.36 49.96
CA HIS A 65 -6.09 14.39 50.54
C HIS A 65 -5.78 13.02 51.12
N THR A 66 -4.52 12.62 51.05
CA THR A 66 -4.05 11.35 51.62
C THR A 66 -2.87 11.61 52.54
N TYR A 67 -2.91 11.02 53.72
CA TYR A 67 -1.85 11.09 54.71
C TYR A 67 -1.57 9.69 55.26
N ARG A 68 -0.34 9.20 55.07
CA ARG A 68 0.08 7.82 55.41
C ARG A 68 -0.89 6.78 54.83
N SER A 69 -1.51 5.96 55.67
CA SER A 69 -2.49 4.93 55.29
C SER A 69 -3.93 5.43 55.24
N SER A 70 -4.18 6.72 55.51
CA SER A 70 -5.51 7.32 55.54
C SER A 70 -5.77 8.19 54.31
N PHE A 71 -7.00 8.16 53.82
CA PHE A 71 -7.50 9.12 52.83
C PHE A 71 -8.71 9.86 53.40
N MET A 72 -8.82 11.14 53.04
CA MET A 72 -9.91 12.01 53.43
C MET A 72 -10.52 12.67 52.18
N MET A 73 -11.84 12.80 52.20
CA MET A 73 -12.58 13.69 51.31
C MET A 73 -13.14 14.82 52.15
N PHE A 74 -12.87 16.06 51.78
CA PHE A 74 -13.22 17.22 52.59
C PHE A 74 -13.71 18.39 51.74
N THR A 75 -14.39 19.32 52.37
CA THR A 75 -14.76 20.61 51.79
C THR A 75 -14.31 21.74 52.71
N ALA A 76 -13.73 22.79 52.13
CA ALA A 76 -13.21 23.95 52.86
C ALA A 76 -14.23 25.09 52.94
N ASP A 77 -15.28 25.05 52.12
CA ASP A 77 -16.29 26.10 52.02
C ASP A 77 -17.54 25.76 52.84
N LYS A 78 -18.18 26.78 53.41
CA LYS A 78 -19.51 26.62 54.01
C LYS A 78 -20.53 26.47 52.88
N ILE A 79 -20.93 25.24 52.61
CA ILE A 79 -21.93 24.92 51.60
C ILE A 79 -23.31 25.36 52.11
N LEU A 80 -23.95 26.31 51.42
CA LEU A 80 -25.37 26.68 51.60
C LEU A 80 -25.76 27.05 53.05
N ASP A 81 -24.83 27.55 53.86
CA ASP A 81 -25.01 27.80 55.32
C ASP A 81 -25.55 26.58 56.09
N LEU A 82 -25.26 25.37 55.61
CA LEU A 82 -25.69 24.13 56.23
C LEU A 82 -24.92 23.85 57.53
N PRO A 83 -25.57 23.24 58.54
CA PRO A 83 -24.87 22.74 59.72
C PRO A 83 -23.89 21.61 59.32
N SER A 84 -22.83 21.39 60.10
CA SER A 84 -21.76 20.40 59.80
C SER A 84 -22.29 19.01 59.49
N TRP A 85 -23.36 18.55 60.16
CA TRP A 85 -23.99 17.26 59.86
C TRP A 85 -24.62 17.22 58.46
N GLY A 86 -25.18 18.34 57.98
CA GLY A 86 -25.73 18.46 56.62
C GLY A 86 -24.64 18.43 55.55
N VAL A 87 -23.48 19.03 55.83
CA VAL A 87 -22.31 18.97 54.94
C VAL A 87 -21.74 17.55 54.86
N VAL A 88 -21.65 16.84 55.99
CA VAL A 88 -21.23 15.44 56.02
C VAL A 88 -22.20 14.56 55.22
N VAL A 89 -23.51 14.76 55.35
CA VAL A 89 -24.51 14.04 54.54
C VAL A 89 -24.30 14.26 53.05
N LEU A 90 -24.06 15.51 52.61
CA LEU A 90 -23.78 15.82 51.20
C LEU A 90 -22.49 15.16 50.69
N LEU A 91 -21.41 15.19 51.49
CA LEU A 91 -20.17 14.49 51.17
C LEU A 91 -20.39 12.97 51.09
N THR A 92 -21.14 12.39 52.01
CA THR A 92 -21.51 10.96 51.96
C THR A 92 -22.31 10.64 50.69
N MET A 93 -23.25 11.50 50.29
CA MET A 93 -23.98 11.35 49.02
C MET A 93 -23.05 11.37 47.81
N CYS A 94 -21.99 12.18 47.81
CA CYS A 94 -20.98 12.16 46.74
C CYS A 94 -20.25 10.82 46.64
N CYS A 95 -19.81 10.27 47.78
CA CYS A 95 -19.13 8.97 47.83
C CYS A 95 -20.03 7.85 47.29
N ILE A 96 -21.30 7.85 47.70
CA ILE A 96 -22.30 6.89 47.25
C ILE A 96 -22.51 7.03 45.73
N SER A 97 -22.69 8.25 45.25
CA SER A 97 -22.89 8.51 43.82
C SER A 97 -21.69 8.08 42.98
N PHE A 98 -20.47 8.23 43.51
CA PHE A 98 -19.26 7.73 42.88
C PHE A 98 -19.24 6.20 42.78
N GLY A 99 -19.54 5.48 43.87
CA GLY A 99 -19.66 4.01 43.85
C GLY A 99 -20.74 3.52 42.88
N PHE A 100 -21.85 4.24 42.77
CA PHE A 100 -22.92 3.93 41.83
C PHE A 100 -22.51 4.15 40.36
N THR A 101 -21.67 5.15 40.08
CA THR A 101 -21.06 5.35 38.75
C THR A 101 -20.22 4.14 38.34
N LEU A 102 -19.40 3.61 39.26
CA LEU A 102 -18.59 2.40 39.01
C LEU A 102 -19.46 1.16 38.77
N PHE A 103 -20.56 1.04 39.51
CA PHE A 103 -21.51 -0.06 39.34
C PHE A 103 -22.19 -0.02 37.96
N ILE A 104 -22.73 1.14 37.54
CA ILE A 104 -23.36 1.27 36.22
C ILE A 104 -22.35 1.01 35.10
N LEU A 105 -21.11 1.48 35.25
CA LEU A 105 -20.03 1.18 34.32
C LEU A 105 -19.78 -0.33 34.19
N ALA A 106 -19.67 -1.04 35.31
CA ALA A 106 -19.52 -2.49 35.31
C ALA A 106 -20.70 -3.20 34.60
N LEU A 107 -21.94 -2.73 34.81
CA LEU A 107 -23.11 -3.26 34.10
C LEU A 107 -23.04 -3.03 32.58
N GLN A 108 -22.54 -1.87 32.13
CA GLN A 108 -22.33 -1.64 30.70
C GLN A 108 -21.32 -2.62 30.11
N PHE A 109 -20.22 -2.89 30.82
CA PHE A 109 -19.24 -3.90 30.41
C PHE A 109 -19.85 -5.30 30.33
N ILE A 110 -20.61 -5.71 31.34
CA ILE A 110 -21.30 -7.01 31.37
C ILE A 110 -22.29 -7.12 30.20
N TYR A 111 -23.07 -6.07 29.96
CA TYR A 111 -24.01 -6.03 28.83
C TYR A 111 -23.28 -6.20 27.49
N ARG A 112 -22.20 -5.44 27.27
CA ARG A 112 -21.38 -5.49 26.06
C ARG A 112 -20.76 -6.89 25.88
N TYR A 113 -20.28 -7.50 26.97
CA TYR A 113 -19.77 -8.87 26.95
C TYR A 113 -20.85 -9.88 26.56
N PHE A 114 -22.05 -9.81 27.13
CA PHE A 114 -23.15 -10.72 26.75
C PHE A 114 -23.61 -10.52 25.31
N ALA A 115 -23.70 -9.27 24.84
CA ALA A 115 -24.04 -8.95 23.45
C ALA A 115 -23.07 -9.58 22.43
N MET A 116 -21.79 -9.75 22.78
CA MET A 116 -20.77 -10.30 21.88
C MET A 116 -20.48 -11.80 22.09
N SER A 117 -20.56 -12.27 23.33
CA SER A 117 -20.04 -13.59 23.72
C SER A 117 -21.12 -14.60 24.07
N LYS A 118 -22.27 -14.16 24.61
CA LYS A 118 -23.34 -15.03 25.10
C LYS A 118 -24.71 -14.35 24.95
N ILE A 119 -25.24 -14.34 23.73
CA ILE A 119 -26.47 -13.61 23.39
C ILE A 119 -27.69 -14.07 24.22
N GLU A 120 -27.72 -15.34 24.63
CA GLU A 120 -28.77 -15.95 25.48
C GLU A 120 -28.89 -15.26 26.85
N ASN A 121 -27.79 -14.72 27.38
CA ASN A 121 -27.77 -14.05 28.67
C ASN A 121 -28.32 -12.61 28.63
N LEU A 122 -28.69 -12.09 27.45
CA LEU A 122 -29.33 -10.76 27.34
C LEU A 122 -30.72 -10.71 27.98
N ILE A 123 -31.33 -11.86 28.29
CA ILE A 123 -32.62 -11.97 28.99
C ILE A 123 -32.58 -11.23 30.33
N PHE A 124 -31.44 -11.23 31.04
CA PHE A 124 -31.26 -10.50 32.31
C PHE A 124 -31.35 -8.98 32.19
N PHE A 125 -31.28 -8.44 30.97
CA PHE A 125 -31.45 -7.01 30.69
C PHE A 125 -32.79 -6.69 29.99
N GLN A 126 -33.67 -7.68 29.84
CA GLN A 126 -34.97 -7.53 29.17
C GLN A 126 -36.13 -7.60 30.18
N GLY A 127 -37.25 -6.95 29.85
CA GLY A 127 -38.48 -7.02 30.63
C GLY A 127 -38.34 -6.52 32.07
N THR A 128 -38.88 -7.28 33.02
CA THR A 128 -38.88 -6.96 34.46
C THR A 128 -37.50 -7.14 35.11
N TYR A 129 -36.61 -7.95 34.54
CA TYR A 129 -35.25 -8.18 35.06
C TYR A 129 -34.37 -6.92 35.06
N ARG A 130 -34.68 -5.90 34.26
CA ARG A 130 -33.97 -4.61 34.32
C ARG A 130 -34.08 -3.93 35.70
N PHE A 131 -35.20 -4.11 36.40
CA PHE A 131 -35.42 -3.53 37.72
C PHE A 131 -34.61 -4.25 38.80
N TYR A 132 -34.20 -5.50 38.56
CA TYR A 132 -33.31 -6.23 39.46
C TYR A 132 -31.96 -5.52 39.58
N TRP A 133 -31.38 -5.06 38.47
CA TRP A 133 -30.11 -4.32 38.48
C TRP A 133 -30.20 -2.97 39.18
N VAL A 134 -31.34 -2.28 39.02
CA VAL A 134 -31.63 -1.03 39.73
C VAL A 134 -31.75 -1.30 41.24
N GLY A 135 -32.49 -2.34 41.64
CA GLY A 135 -32.63 -2.77 43.04
C GLY A 135 -31.31 -3.20 43.67
N LEU A 136 -30.49 -3.97 42.95
CA LEU A 136 -29.14 -4.33 43.38
C LEU A 136 -28.26 -3.10 43.60
N GLY A 137 -28.34 -2.12 42.70
CA GLY A 137 -27.66 -0.84 42.85
C GLY A 137 -28.08 -0.10 44.14
N PHE A 138 -29.38 -0.03 44.43
CA PHE A 138 -29.89 0.59 45.65
C PHE A 138 -29.43 -0.14 46.92
N ILE A 139 -29.38 -1.47 46.91
CA ILE A 139 -28.89 -2.26 48.04
C ILE A 139 -27.40 -1.98 48.29
N LEU A 140 -26.59 -1.97 47.23
CA LEU A 140 -25.16 -1.64 47.32
C LEU A 140 -24.94 -0.23 47.87
N VAL A 141 -25.73 0.74 47.40
CA VAL A 141 -25.75 2.11 47.92
C VAL A 141 -26.10 2.11 49.40
N MET A 142 -27.18 1.45 49.82
CA MET A 142 -27.62 1.43 51.21
C MET A 142 -26.57 0.84 52.15
N VAL A 143 -25.93 -0.28 51.77
CA VAL A 143 -24.85 -0.91 52.54
C VAL A 143 -23.66 0.05 52.68
N TYR A 144 -23.26 0.72 51.59
CA TYR A 144 -22.14 1.66 51.59
C TYR A 144 -22.45 2.93 52.40
N SER A 145 -23.70 3.44 52.34
CA SER A 145 -24.17 4.57 53.14
C SER A 145 -24.10 4.29 54.65
N ILE A 146 -24.58 3.11 55.07
CA ILE A 146 -24.54 2.69 56.48
C ILE A 146 -23.08 2.57 56.94
N PHE A 147 -22.23 1.97 56.12
CA PHE A 147 -20.80 1.87 56.42
C PHE A 147 -20.11 3.24 56.53
N ALA A 148 -20.39 4.17 55.62
CA ALA A 148 -19.84 5.53 55.65
C ALA A 148 -20.30 6.34 56.88
N LEU A 149 -21.55 6.15 57.31
CA LEU A 149 -22.09 6.77 58.53
C LEU A 149 -21.48 6.19 59.82
N VAL A 150 -21.15 4.89 59.83
CA VAL A 150 -20.52 4.23 60.99
C VAL A 150 -19.02 4.55 61.08
N SER A 151 -18.32 4.59 59.94
CA SER A 151 -16.87 4.83 59.87
C SER A 151 -16.47 6.30 60.08
N SER A 152 -17.41 7.23 59.98
CA SER A 152 -17.18 8.68 60.23
C SER A 152 -17.14 9.07 61.72
N GLN A 153 -17.38 8.14 62.66
CA GLN A 153 -17.42 8.40 64.11
C GLN A 153 -16.06 8.32 64.86
N ALA A 154 -14.93 8.67 64.25
CA ALA A 154 -13.63 8.68 64.95
C ALA A 154 -12.87 10.03 64.85
N PRO A 155 -13.36 11.13 65.47
CA PRO A 155 -12.83 12.49 65.20
C PRO A 155 -11.48 12.77 65.92
N ALA A 156 -11.38 12.52 67.23
CA ALA A 156 -10.34 13.15 68.04
C ALA A 156 -8.88 12.74 67.73
N ALA A 157 -8.62 11.48 67.36
CA ALA A 157 -7.27 11.00 67.07
C ALA A 157 -6.79 11.39 65.65
N LYS A 158 -7.70 11.39 64.67
CA LYS A 158 -7.39 11.77 63.27
C LYS A 158 -7.30 13.28 63.11
N ASP A 159 -8.07 14.04 63.87
CA ASP A 159 -8.03 15.52 63.87
C ASP A 159 -6.63 16.05 64.26
N PHE A 160 -5.96 15.40 65.21
CA PHE A 160 -4.62 15.78 65.65
C PHE A 160 -3.56 15.56 64.55
N GLU A 161 -3.66 14.47 63.78
CA GLU A 161 -2.73 14.15 62.70
C GLU A 161 -2.94 15.03 61.45
N LEU A 162 -4.18 15.38 61.12
CA LEU A 162 -4.53 16.17 59.93
C LEU A 162 -4.33 17.68 60.12
N ARG A 163 -4.34 18.19 61.36
CA ARG A 163 -4.34 19.63 61.65
C ARG A 163 -3.10 20.35 61.09
N ASN A 164 -1.91 19.76 61.21
CA ASN A 164 -0.68 20.37 60.73
C ASN A 164 -0.53 20.28 59.20
N GLU A 165 -1.01 19.20 58.60
CA GLU A 165 -0.96 18.96 57.16
C GLU A 165 -1.95 19.85 56.39
N LEU A 166 -3.18 20.04 56.89
CA LEU A 166 -4.15 20.95 56.28
C LEU A 166 -3.70 22.42 56.33
N ALA A 167 -3.09 22.82 57.45
CA ALA A 167 -2.57 24.18 57.62
C ALA A 167 -1.38 24.47 56.68
N THR A 168 -0.53 23.48 56.41
CA THR A 168 0.64 23.62 55.52
C THR A 168 0.28 23.49 54.05
N ALA A 169 -0.57 22.53 53.66
CA ALA A 169 -0.91 22.27 52.26
C ALA A 169 -2.05 23.15 51.70
N TYR A 170 -3.05 23.46 52.52
CA TYR A 170 -4.25 24.18 52.08
C TYR A 170 -4.43 25.55 52.74
N HIS A 171 -3.60 25.91 53.72
CA HIS A 171 -3.71 27.13 54.52
C HIS A 171 -5.08 27.27 55.22
N THR A 172 -5.68 26.16 55.61
CA THR A 172 -6.98 26.12 56.30
C THR A 172 -6.87 25.40 57.65
N ALA A 173 -7.62 25.88 58.64
CA ALA A 173 -7.74 25.23 59.93
C ALA A 173 -8.75 24.08 59.85
N ILE A 174 -8.46 22.96 60.53
CA ILE A 174 -9.34 21.77 60.54
C ILE A 174 -10.75 22.08 61.09
N GLU A 175 -10.88 23.10 61.95
CA GLU A 175 -12.16 23.56 62.51
C GLU A 175 -13.09 24.18 61.45
N ASN A 176 -12.54 24.61 60.31
CA ASN A 176 -13.30 25.17 59.19
C ASN A 176 -13.55 24.15 58.08
N VAL A 177 -13.21 22.88 58.30
CA VAL A 177 -13.23 21.83 57.28
C VAL A 177 -14.13 20.70 57.74
N ASN A 178 -15.12 20.35 56.92
CA ASN A 178 -15.91 19.13 57.13
C ASN A 178 -15.31 18.01 56.26
N TYR A 179 -15.06 16.84 56.84
CA TYR A 179 -14.43 15.73 56.13
C TYR A 179 -15.07 14.37 56.43
N VAL A 180 -14.91 13.45 55.48
CA VAL A 180 -15.21 12.02 55.60
C VAL A 180 -13.92 11.26 55.32
N ALA A 181 -13.52 10.37 56.24
CA ALA A 181 -12.33 9.54 56.11
C ALA A 181 -12.69 8.06 56.33
N GLY A 182 -12.11 7.17 55.54
CA GLY A 182 -12.37 5.72 55.61
C GLY A 182 -11.10 4.88 55.49
N GLU A 183 -11.19 3.59 55.83
CA GLU A 183 -10.13 2.58 55.61
C GLU A 183 -10.58 1.55 54.55
N TYR A 184 -9.60 0.82 53.97
CA TYR A 184 -9.68 0.09 52.69
C TYR A 184 -10.83 -0.89 52.47
N TYR A 185 -11.30 -0.99 51.21
CA TYR A 185 -11.86 -2.23 50.64
C TYR A 185 -11.50 -2.44 49.16
N LEU A 186 -10.90 -3.62 48.87
CA LEU A 186 -10.28 -4.04 47.60
C LEU A 186 -11.25 -4.70 46.59
N VAL A 187 -12.51 -4.95 46.98
CA VAL A 187 -13.40 -5.93 46.33
C VAL A 187 -13.99 -5.41 45.02
N LEU A 188 -14.40 -4.14 44.95
CA LEU A 188 -15.07 -3.59 43.76
C LEU A 188 -14.11 -3.31 42.59
N SER A 189 -12.86 -2.91 42.88
CA SER A 189 -11.83 -2.71 41.87
C SER A 189 -11.37 -4.03 41.25
N ALA A 190 -11.27 -5.10 42.05
CA ALA A 190 -10.88 -6.43 41.58
C ALA A 190 -11.91 -7.03 40.61
N THR A 191 -13.21 -6.88 40.87
CA THR A 191 -14.27 -7.38 39.98
C THR A 191 -14.23 -6.67 38.62
N ILE A 192 -13.98 -5.36 38.59
CA ILE A 192 -13.96 -4.60 37.34
C ILE A 192 -12.71 -4.94 36.50
N VAL A 193 -11.54 -5.06 37.14
CA VAL A 193 -10.31 -5.51 36.45
C VAL A 193 -10.48 -6.94 35.92
N TYR A 194 -11.08 -7.84 36.71
CA TYR A 194 -11.39 -9.21 36.30
C TYR A 194 -12.33 -9.23 35.08
N CYS A 195 -13.48 -8.54 35.15
CA CYS A 195 -14.43 -8.48 34.04
C CYS A 195 -13.84 -7.80 32.79
N GLY A 196 -13.04 -6.74 32.96
CA GLY A 196 -12.33 -6.06 31.87
C GLY A 196 -11.33 -6.97 31.16
N TYR A 197 -10.51 -7.71 31.92
CA TYR A 197 -9.53 -8.67 31.38
C TYR A 197 -10.19 -9.79 30.58
N TYR A 198 -11.25 -10.41 31.12
CA TYR A 198 -11.96 -11.48 30.42
C TYR A 198 -12.71 -10.98 29.17
N THR A 199 -13.21 -9.74 29.19
CA THR A 199 -13.81 -9.11 28.00
C THR A 199 -12.74 -8.87 26.93
N TYR A 200 -11.57 -8.34 27.28
CA TYR A 200 -10.44 -8.17 26.36
C TYR A 200 -9.97 -9.48 25.74
N ARG A 201 -9.80 -10.54 26.55
CA ARG A 201 -9.38 -11.85 26.06
C ARG A 201 -10.41 -12.46 25.10
N GLY A 202 -11.70 -12.41 25.46
CA GLY A 202 -12.78 -12.87 24.58
C GLY A 202 -12.88 -12.08 23.27
N MET A 203 -12.52 -10.78 23.29
CA MET A 203 -12.39 -9.95 22.09
C MET A 203 -11.20 -10.38 21.22
N SER A 204 -10.02 -10.65 21.81
CA SER A 204 -8.82 -11.04 21.07
C SER A 204 -8.99 -12.37 20.32
N GLU A 205 -9.59 -13.37 20.96
CA GLU A 205 -9.81 -14.70 20.34
C GLU A 205 -10.80 -14.65 19.16
N LYS A 206 -11.88 -13.86 19.27
CA LYS A 206 -12.86 -13.70 18.17
C LYS A 206 -12.41 -12.74 17.06
N THR A 207 -11.49 -11.81 17.33
CA THR A 207 -10.93 -10.88 16.32
C THR A 207 -10.17 -11.63 15.22
N VAL A 208 -9.53 -12.77 15.56
CA VAL A 208 -8.82 -13.63 14.60
C VAL A 208 -9.79 -14.36 13.67
N GLN A 209 -10.99 -14.73 14.14
CA GLN A 209 -12.02 -15.37 13.31
C GLN A 209 -12.85 -14.37 12.48
N LEU A 210 -12.89 -13.10 12.88
CA LEU A 210 -13.69 -12.04 12.24
C LEU A 210 -12.98 -11.28 11.11
N SER A 211 -11.83 -11.78 10.64
CA SER A 211 -11.10 -11.21 9.50
C SER A 211 -11.88 -11.33 8.19
N ASN A 212 -12.82 -12.27 8.08
CA ASN A 212 -13.41 -12.63 6.78
C ASN A 212 -14.86 -12.17 6.57
N HIS A 213 -15.61 -11.73 7.59
CA HIS A 213 -16.99 -11.29 7.39
C HIS A 213 -17.39 -10.09 8.28
N MET A 214 -17.84 -9.02 7.62
CA MET A 214 -18.64 -7.88 8.11
C MET A 214 -17.92 -6.63 8.67
N VAL A 215 -17.85 -5.61 7.82
CA VAL A 215 -17.55 -4.19 8.11
C VAL A 215 -18.40 -3.61 9.27
N ILE A 216 -19.61 -4.13 9.49
CA ILE A 216 -20.55 -3.67 10.54
C ILE A 216 -20.06 -4.04 11.95
N GLN A 217 -19.47 -5.23 12.12
CA GLN A 217 -18.95 -5.69 13.43
C GLN A 217 -17.70 -4.88 13.85
N LYS A 218 -16.89 -4.43 12.88
CA LYS A 218 -15.71 -3.59 13.12
C LYS A 218 -16.06 -2.19 13.65
N GLN A 219 -17.25 -1.67 13.31
CA GLN A 219 -17.73 -0.37 13.81
C GLN A 219 -18.21 -0.43 15.26
N LEU A 220 -19.04 -1.43 15.59
CA LEU A 220 -19.46 -1.71 16.98
C LEU A 220 -18.26 -2.07 17.86
N PHE A 221 -17.24 -2.72 17.29
CA PHE A 221 -15.97 -3.03 17.96
C PHE A 221 -15.11 -1.79 18.25
N ARG A 222 -14.92 -0.89 17.27
CA ARG A 222 -14.18 0.36 17.48
C ARG A 222 -14.91 1.30 18.44
N ALA A 223 -16.23 1.28 18.38
CA ALA A 223 -17.11 1.99 19.30
C ALA A 223 -16.96 1.53 20.74
N LEU A 224 -16.95 0.22 20.92
CA LEU A 224 -16.75 -0.45 22.18
C LEU A 224 -15.37 -0.14 22.77
N LEU A 225 -14.30 -0.23 21.98
CA LEU A 225 -12.95 0.12 22.43
C LEU A 225 -12.86 1.57 22.93
N VAL A 226 -13.31 2.55 22.15
CA VAL A 226 -13.26 3.97 22.54
C VAL A 226 -14.07 4.25 23.81
N GLN A 227 -15.29 3.69 23.93
CA GLN A 227 -16.14 3.86 25.11
C GLN A 227 -15.60 3.14 26.36
N THR A 228 -14.70 2.16 26.21
CA THR A 228 -14.07 1.47 27.34
C THR A 228 -12.76 2.09 27.79
N MET A 229 -12.07 2.80 26.89
CA MET A 229 -10.82 3.51 27.22
C MET A 229 -11.06 4.74 28.10
N VAL A 230 -12.14 5.48 27.86
CA VAL A 230 -12.43 6.73 28.59
C VAL A 230 -12.62 6.50 30.11
N PRO A 231 -13.47 5.56 30.58
CA PRO A 231 -13.55 5.22 32.00
C PRO A 231 -12.25 4.65 32.57
N THR A 232 -11.48 3.90 31.77
CA THR A 232 -10.19 3.32 32.19
C THR A 232 -9.17 4.41 32.53
N ILE A 233 -9.04 5.40 31.67
CA ILE A 233 -8.06 6.47 31.83
C ILE A 233 -8.50 7.48 32.88
N LEU A 234 -9.78 7.89 32.87
CA LEU A 234 -10.25 9.01 33.71
C LEU A 234 -10.74 8.56 35.10
N ILE A 235 -11.15 7.31 35.27
CA ILE A 235 -11.67 6.80 36.55
C ILE A 235 -10.76 5.70 37.08
N PHE A 236 -10.60 4.58 36.38
CA PHE A 236 -9.96 3.40 36.97
C PHE A 236 -8.50 3.62 37.33
N ILE A 237 -7.70 4.22 36.45
CA ILE A 237 -6.29 4.49 36.71
C ILE A 237 -6.10 5.45 37.91
N PRO A 238 -6.70 6.65 37.95
CA PRO A 238 -6.57 7.55 39.10
C PRO A 238 -7.07 6.94 40.42
N VAL A 239 -8.19 6.21 40.38
CA VAL A 239 -8.77 5.56 41.57
C VAL A 239 -7.85 4.45 42.10
N VAL A 240 -7.29 3.63 41.21
CA VAL A 240 -6.34 2.58 41.60
C VAL A 240 -5.10 3.19 42.23
N PHE A 241 -4.51 4.24 41.66
CA PHE A 241 -3.36 4.92 42.27
C PHE A 241 -3.69 5.60 43.59
N PHE A 242 -4.85 6.26 43.67
CA PHE A 242 -5.34 6.88 44.90
C PHE A 242 -5.51 5.88 46.04
N TYR A 243 -5.96 4.66 45.76
CA TYR A 243 -6.08 3.60 46.77
C TYR A 243 -4.77 2.82 47.01
N LEU A 244 -3.94 2.58 45.99
CA LEU A 244 -2.71 1.79 46.14
C LEU A 244 -1.61 2.53 46.91
N PHE A 245 -1.41 3.83 46.65
CA PHE A 245 -0.29 4.56 47.25
C PHE A 245 -0.39 4.69 48.77
N PRO A 246 -1.57 4.93 49.38
CA PRO A 246 -1.74 4.86 50.82
C PRO A 246 -1.45 3.46 51.40
N ILE A 247 -1.69 2.36 50.65
CA ILE A 247 -1.43 0.98 51.13
C ILE A 247 0.06 0.78 51.35
N PHE A 248 0.87 1.30 50.44
CA PHE A 248 2.32 1.26 50.51
C PHE A 248 2.92 2.44 51.29
N GLN A 249 2.09 3.24 51.98
CA GLN A 249 2.49 4.44 52.72
C GLN A 249 3.26 5.47 51.86
N ILE A 250 2.96 5.54 50.57
CA ILE A 250 3.55 6.51 49.64
C ILE A 250 2.82 7.86 49.80
N PRO A 251 3.52 8.96 50.14
CA PRO A 251 2.88 10.25 50.40
C PRO A 251 2.44 10.95 49.09
N ILE A 252 1.13 10.99 48.81
CA ILE A 252 0.57 11.78 47.70
C ILE A 252 0.22 13.22 48.16
N GLY A 253 -0.24 13.38 49.40
CA GLY A 253 -0.63 14.66 49.98
C GLY A 253 -1.71 15.38 49.16
N GLU A 254 -1.46 16.64 48.81
CA GLU A 254 -2.37 17.51 48.03
C GLU A 254 -2.58 17.07 46.57
N LYS A 255 -1.66 16.27 46.00
CA LYS A 255 -1.78 15.76 44.62
C LYS A 255 -2.92 14.76 44.47
N ALA A 256 -3.49 14.28 45.58
CA ALA A 256 -4.68 13.45 45.59
C ALA A 256 -5.89 14.15 44.94
N ASN A 257 -5.89 15.49 44.87
CA ASN A 257 -6.89 16.26 44.13
C ASN A 257 -6.94 15.99 42.63
N ILE A 258 -5.92 15.35 42.05
CA ILE A 258 -5.99 14.83 40.67
C ILE A 258 -7.22 13.92 40.51
N LEU A 259 -7.54 13.11 41.53
CA LEU A 259 -8.76 12.30 41.53
C LEU A 259 -10.04 13.16 41.46
N SER A 260 -10.10 14.28 42.20
CA SER A 260 -11.27 15.18 42.13
C SER A 260 -11.43 15.74 40.71
N ILE A 261 -10.32 16.16 40.09
CA ILE A 261 -10.29 16.69 38.73
C ILE A 261 -10.75 15.64 37.71
N THR A 262 -10.20 14.42 37.74
CA THR A 262 -10.53 13.41 36.73
C THR A 262 -11.97 12.90 36.86
N LEU A 263 -12.48 12.77 38.10
CA LEU A 263 -13.88 12.39 38.35
C LEU A 263 -14.85 13.42 37.81
N VAL A 264 -14.52 14.70 37.87
CA VAL A 264 -15.42 15.77 37.42
C VAL A 264 -15.28 16.03 35.92
N ILE A 265 -14.15 15.73 35.29
CA ILE A 265 -14.00 15.78 33.83
C ILE A 265 -14.72 14.61 33.14
N TYR A 266 -14.80 13.44 33.80
CA TYR A 266 -15.38 12.23 33.21
C TYR A 266 -16.82 12.41 32.65
N PRO A 267 -17.79 13.01 33.37
CA PRO A 267 -19.14 13.28 32.87
C PRO A 267 -19.20 14.12 31.59
N ILE A 268 -18.14 14.87 31.26
CA ILE A 268 -18.03 15.67 30.02
C ILE A 268 -17.55 14.78 28.87
N VAL A 269 -16.45 14.03 29.08
CA VAL A 269 -15.73 13.33 28.01
C VAL A 269 -16.49 12.10 27.51
N GLU A 270 -17.11 11.36 28.42
CA GLU A 270 -17.81 10.12 28.08
C GLU A 270 -18.98 10.30 27.09
N PRO A 271 -19.91 11.26 27.27
CA PRO A 271 -20.99 11.46 26.32
C PRO A 271 -20.47 11.91 24.94
N PHE A 272 -19.37 12.66 24.86
CA PHE A 272 -18.72 12.97 23.58
C PHE A 272 -18.20 11.71 22.90
N GLY A 273 -17.56 10.81 23.66
CA GLY A 273 -17.12 9.50 23.17
C GLY A 273 -18.27 8.73 22.53
N THR A 274 -19.44 8.72 23.17
CA THR A 274 -20.65 8.05 22.67
C THR A 274 -21.26 8.73 21.44
N LEU A 275 -21.33 10.08 21.41
CA LEU A 275 -21.86 10.86 20.30
C LEU A 275 -21.05 10.71 19.01
N LEU A 276 -19.71 10.70 19.10
CA LEU A 276 -18.82 10.58 17.95
C LEU A 276 -18.77 9.16 17.38
N THR A 277 -19.04 8.20 18.24
CA THR A 277 -18.90 6.78 17.95
C THR A 277 -20.12 6.21 17.22
N ILE A 278 -21.34 6.54 17.66
CA ILE A 278 -22.57 5.97 17.08
C ILE A 278 -22.94 6.73 15.80
N LYS A 279 -23.00 6.01 14.66
CA LYS A 279 -23.22 6.58 13.32
C LYS A 279 -24.43 7.53 13.26
N ASN A 280 -25.55 7.14 13.84
CA ASN A 280 -26.77 7.95 13.85
C ASN A 280 -26.61 9.21 14.69
N TYR A 281 -25.98 9.14 15.85
CA TYR A 281 -25.75 10.30 16.72
C TYR A 281 -24.78 11.28 16.07
N ARG A 282 -23.68 10.77 15.50
CA ARG A 282 -22.72 11.57 14.72
C ARG A 282 -23.37 12.24 13.52
N LYS A 283 -24.34 11.58 12.85
CA LYS A 283 -25.10 12.19 11.76
C LYS A 283 -25.92 13.37 12.28
N THR A 284 -26.60 13.21 13.41
CA THR A 284 -27.36 14.29 14.07
C THR A 284 -26.46 15.47 14.47
N VAL A 285 -25.28 15.20 15.04
CA VAL A 285 -24.29 16.24 15.40
C VAL A 285 -23.82 16.99 14.14
N LYS A 286 -23.52 16.28 13.05
CA LYS A 286 -23.14 16.89 11.76
C LYS A 286 -24.26 17.70 11.12
N GLN A 287 -25.51 17.25 11.26
CA GLN A 287 -26.69 17.98 10.79
C GLN A 287 -26.88 19.31 11.53
N ILE A 288 -26.62 19.34 12.84
CA ILE A 288 -26.67 20.57 13.64
C ILE A 288 -25.48 21.50 13.32
N SER A 289 -24.31 20.95 12.98
CA SER A 289 -23.10 21.71 12.61
C SER A 289 -23.15 22.35 11.21
N GLY A 290 -24.25 22.23 10.46
CA GLY A 290 -24.45 22.91 9.17
C GLY A 290 -23.67 22.36 7.98
N THR A 291 -22.83 21.32 8.16
CA THR A 291 -21.95 20.79 7.10
C THR A 291 -22.67 19.89 6.08
N THR A 292 -23.95 19.57 6.28
CA THR A 292 -24.70 18.58 5.47
C THR A 292 -25.81 19.14 4.58
N LYS A 293 -26.18 20.43 4.67
CA LYS A 293 -27.36 20.94 3.95
C LYS A 293 -27.29 20.67 2.44
N LEU A 294 -26.14 20.94 1.80
CA LEU A 294 -26.03 20.77 0.34
C LEU A 294 -26.01 19.30 -0.13
N ILE A 295 -25.24 18.42 0.50
CA ILE A 295 -25.15 17.02 0.05
C ILE A 295 -26.50 16.30 0.23
N ASP A 296 -27.20 16.55 1.34
CA ASP A 296 -28.53 15.96 1.54
C ASP A 296 -29.62 16.66 0.68
N GLU A 297 -29.42 17.90 0.23
CA GLU A 297 -30.28 18.60 -0.74
C GLU A 297 -30.07 18.12 -2.19
N ILE A 298 -28.82 17.88 -2.62
CA ILE A 298 -28.49 17.42 -3.99
C ILE A 298 -28.98 15.98 -4.19
N PHE A 299 -28.81 15.12 -3.19
CA PHE A 299 -29.25 13.72 -3.26
C PHE A 299 -30.64 13.57 -2.63
N ASP A 300 -31.69 13.91 -3.40
CA ASP A 300 -33.10 13.68 -3.03
C ASP A 300 -33.35 12.19 -2.71
N ILE A 301 -34.41 11.90 -1.95
CA ILE A 301 -34.83 10.53 -1.54
C ILE A 301 -35.06 9.61 -2.76
N ARG A 302 -35.23 10.18 -3.95
CA ARG A 302 -35.52 9.48 -5.21
C ARG A 302 -34.30 9.14 -6.06
N TYR A 303 -33.10 9.63 -5.71
CA TYR A 303 -31.90 9.31 -6.48
C TYR A 303 -31.34 7.93 -6.07
N ASP A 304 -31.38 6.96 -6.99
CA ASP A 304 -30.74 5.65 -6.81
C ASP A 304 -29.48 5.57 -7.68
N PRO A 305 -28.27 5.51 -7.09
CA PRO A 305 -27.03 5.41 -7.86
C PRO A 305 -26.89 4.09 -8.65
N ASN A 306 -27.72 3.07 -8.37
CA ASN A 306 -27.67 1.80 -9.10
C ASN A 306 -28.50 1.82 -10.39
N MET A 307 -29.28 2.89 -10.63
CA MET A 307 -30.14 3.04 -11.79
C MET A 307 -29.63 4.15 -12.69
N LYS A 308 -29.62 3.91 -14.01
CA LYS A 308 -29.26 4.95 -14.99
C LYS A 308 -30.23 6.14 -14.84
N PRO A 309 -29.73 7.38 -14.74
CA PRO A 309 -30.55 8.53 -14.35
C PRO A 309 -31.57 8.99 -15.40
N SER A 310 -31.41 8.60 -16.67
CA SER A 310 -32.30 8.97 -17.77
C SER A 310 -32.31 7.86 -18.83
N ASP A 311 -33.40 7.77 -19.59
CA ASP A 311 -33.47 6.91 -20.79
C ASP A 311 -32.69 7.49 -21.97
N GLU A 312 -32.34 8.79 -21.93
CA GLU A 312 -31.56 9.45 -22.98
C GLU A 312 -30.13 8.89 -23.09
N LEU A 313 -29.58 8.96 -24.30
CA LEU A 313 -28.22 8.51 -24.59
C LEU A 313 -27.21 9.28 -23.73
N THR A 314 -26.40 8.54 -22.96
CA THR A 314 -25.32 9.14 -22.16
C THR A 314 -23.99 8.97 -22.90
N ASN A 315 -23.39 10.09 -23.33
CA ASN A 315 -22.02 10.09 -23.83
C ASN A 315 -21.03 10.16 -22.65
N VAL A 316 -20.10 9.21 -22.62
CA VAL A 316 -19.04 9.13 -21.60
C VAL A 316 -17.71 9.43 -22.29
N GLU A 317 -17.14 10.59 -21.99
CA GLU A 317 -15.81 10.93 -22.47
C GLU A 317 -14.78 10.19 -21.63
N VAL A 318 -13.99 9.34 -22.28
CA VAL A 318 -12.82 8.69 -21.70
C VAL A 318 -11.62 9.57 -22.03
N VAL A 319 -10.93 10.09 -21.02
CA VAL A 319 -9.78 10.97 -21.21
C VAL A 319 -8.55 10.35 -20.56
N PRO A 320 -7.51 9.97 -21.33
CA PRO A 320 -6.24 9.54 -20.76
C PRO A 320 -5.58 10.72 -20.05
N ASN A 321 -5.32 10.60 -18.75
CA ASN A 321 -4.63 11.63 -17.97
C ASN A 321 -3.15 11.28 -17.78
N THR A 322 -2.87 10.01 -17.49
CA THR A 322 -1.51 9.48 -17.26
C THR A 322 -1.39 8.09 -17.89
N PHE A 323 -0.25 7.80 -18.51
CA PHE A 323 0.13 6.47 -19.02
C PHE A 323 1.61 6.24 -18.79
N LEU A 324 1.96 5.18 -18.08
CA LEU A 324 3.34 4.76 -17.82
C LEU A 324 3.48 3.28 -18.15
N LEU A 325 4.28 2.96 -19.16
CA LEU A 325 4.59 1.57 -19.48
C LEU A 325 5.47 0.97 -18.37
N ILE A 326 5.01 -0.11 -17.74
CA ILE A 326 5.79 -0.83 -16.72
C ILE A 326 6.67 -1.85 -17.42
N SER A 327 6.05 -2.78 -18.12
CA SER A 327 6.75 -3.89 -18.79
C SER A 327 6.01 -4.33 -20.05
N MET A 328 6.75 -4.97 -20.95
CA MET A 328 6.21 -5.71 -22.09
C MET A 328 6.79 -7.11 -22.03
N ASP A 329 5.93 -8.10 -21.81
CA ASP A 329 6.31 -9.51 -21.87
C ASP A 329 6.22 -9.97 -23.32
N GLN A 330 7.38 -10.19 -23.93
CA GLN A 330 7.42 -10.60 -25.32
C GLN A 330 7.00 -12.05 -25.54
N GLN A 331 7.15 -12.94 -24.56
CA GLN A 331 6.76 -14.35 -24.70
C GLN A 331 5.25 -14.52 -24.62
N GLN A 332 4.61 -13.80 -23.69
CA GLN A 332 3.16 -13.82 -23.52
C GLN A 332 2.43 -12.86 -24.47
N GLU A 333 3.17 -12.01 -25.20
CA GLU A 333 2.63 -10.95 -26.05
C GLU A 333 1.66 -10.06 -25.25
N THR A 334 2.10 -9.57 -24.10
CA THR A 334 1.29 -8.68 -23.24
C THR A 334 2.07 -7.43 -22.85
N ILE A 335 1.34 -6.35 -22.61
CA ILE A 335 1.89 -5.13 -21.99
C ILE A 335 1.22 -4.91 -20.64
N GLU A 336 2.01 -4.45 -19.68
CA GLU A 336 1.55 -3.99 -18.39
C GLU A 336 1.90 -2.51 -18.22
N PHE A 337 0.90 -1.71 -17.85
CA PHE A 337 1.06 -0.27 -17.72
C PHE A 337 0.25 0.26 -16.55
N MET A 338 0.76 1.32 -15.92
CA MET A 338 0.01 2.13 -14.98
C MET A 338 -0.71 3.22 -15.77
N GLN A 339 -2.00 3.39 -15.52
CA GLN A 339 -2.81 4.40 -16.18
C GLN A 339 -3.66 5.16 -15.17
N GLU A 340 -4.04 6.37 -15.56
CA GLU A 340 -5.13 7.12 -14.96
C GLU A 340 -6.06 7.65 -16.06
N PHE A 341 -7.25 7.05 -16.20
CA PHE A 341 -8.31 7.57 -17.06
C PHE A 341 -9.30 8.41 -16.26
N LEU A 342 -9.65 9.57 -16.82
CA LEU A 342 -10.73 10.42 -16.37
C LEU A 342 -11.98 10.07 -17.17
N LEU A 343 -13.04 9.63 -16.49
CA LEU A 343 -14.36 9.51 -17.08
C LEU A 343 -15.14 10.79 -16.84
N VAL A 344 -15.72 11.36 -17.90
CA VAL A 344 -16.59 12.53 -17.83
C VAL A 344 -17.95 12.21 -18.44
N TRP A 345 -19.01 12.33 -17.64
CA TRP A 345 -20.38 12.13 -18.12
C TRP A 345 -21.31 13.14 -17.48
N LYS A 346 -22.54 13.26 -18.00
CA LYS A 346 -23.56 14.16 -17.47
C LYS A 346 -24.69 13.35 -16.85
N ASP A 347 -25.00 13.63 -15.58
CA ASP A 347 -26.18 13.14 -14.90
C ASP A 347 -27.23 14.28 -14.85
N PRO A 348 -28.36 14.14 -15.58
CA PRO A 348 -29.37 15.19 -15.65
C PRO A 348 -30.15 15.37 -14.35
N LEU A 349 -30.09 14.43 -13.39
CA LEU A 349 -30.81 14.53 -12.11
C LEU A 349 -30.01 15.32 -11.06
N LEU A 350 -28.69 15.38 -11.20
CA LEU A 350 -27.79 15.97 -10.20
C LEU A 350 -27.36 17.39 -10.56
N HIS A 351 -28.31 18.32 -10.68
CA HIS A 351 -28.04 19.72 -10.95
C HIS A 351 -28.53 20.65 -9.83
N TRP A 352 -27.87 21.80 -9.65
CA TRP A 352 -28.35 22.84 -8.73
C TRP A 352 -28.10 24.23 -9.31
N ASN A 353 -28.87 25.20 -8.84
CA ASN A 353 -28.66 26.60 -9.20
C ASN A 353 -27.71 27.25 -8.18
N PRO A 354 -26.49 27.67 -8.58
CA PRO A 354 -25.51 28.26 -7.67
C PRO A 354 -25.96 29.59 -7.04
N THR A 355 -26.95 30.29 -7.63
CA THR A 355 -27.44 31.58 -7.09
C THR A 355 -28.48 31.45 -5.99
N ASN A 356 -29.26 30.36 -5.99
CA ASN A 356 -30.35 30.15 -5.04
C ASN A 356 -30.00 29.11 -3.96
N ALA A 357 -28.96 28.31 -4.19
CA ALA A 357 -28.48 27.37 -3.19
C ALA A 357 -27.78 28.10 -2.05
N SER A 358 -27.85 27.54 -0.85
CA SER A 358 -27.08 28.00 0.32
C SER A 358 -25.55 27.91 0.13
N PHE A 359 -25.09 27.44 -1.04
CA PHE A 359 -23.70 27.16 -1.38
C PHE A 359 -23.36 27.64 -2.80
N HIS A 360 -22.33 28.50 -2.89
CA HIS A 360 -21.94 29.22 -4.11
C HIS A 360 -20.75 28.57 -4.86
N LYS A 361 -20.54 27.25 -4.75
CA LYS A 361 -19.44 26.59 -5.48
C LYS A 361 -19.94 25.88 -6.74
N ASP A 362 -19.13 26.00 -7.79
CA ASP A 362 -19.39 25.34 -9.08
C ASP A 362 -19.15 23.82 -9.02
N TRP A 363 -18.21 23.39 -8.18
CA TRP A 363 -17.79 21.99 -8.04
C TRP A 363 -17.89 21.51 -6.61
N VAL A 364 -18.39 20.28 -6.44
CA VAL A 364 -18.53 19.59 -5.16
C VAL A 364 -17.92 18.19 -5.28
N LYS A 365 -17.13 17.81 -4.28
CA LYS A 365 -16.62 16.43 -4.16
C LYS A 365 -17.66 15.53 -3.52
N VAL A 366 -18.03 14.46 -4.21
CA VAL A 366 -18.99 13.46 -3.75
C VAL A 366 -18.37 12.06 -3.82
N PRO A 367 -18.66 11.14 -2.88
CA PRO A 367 -18.19 9.75 -3.01
C PRO A 367 -18.77 9.10 -4.28
N ILE A 368 -17.95 8.36 -5.05
CA ILE A 368 -18.38 7.77 -6.33
C ILE A 368 -19.60 6.85 -6.16
N ARG A 369 -19.67 6.11 -5.04
CA ARG A 369 -20.79 5.20 -4.72
C ARG A 369 -22.15 5.89 -4.51
N ARG A 370 -22.17 7.22 -4.39
CA ARG A 370 -23.40 8.00 -4.26
C ARG A 370 -23.91 8.52 -5.59
N VAL A 371 -23.15 8.38 -6.67
CA VAL A 371 -23.54 8.76 -8.02
C VAL A 371 -23.61 7.52 -8.90
N TRP A 372 -24.47 7.55 -9.92
CA TRP A 372 -24.49 6.53 -10.94
C TRP A 372 -23.22 6.57 -11.77
N THR A 373 -22.66 5.38 -12.05
CA THR A 373 -21.43 5.23 -12.84
C THR A 373 -21.71 4.42 -14.12
N PRO A 374 -21.23 4.85 -15.30
CA PRO A 374 -21.57 4.24 -16.59
C PRO A 374 -20.98 2.85 -16.87
N GLY A 375 -20.35 2.18 -15.90
CA GLY A 375 -19.88 0.80 -16.04
C GLY A 375 -18.89 0.59 -17.18
N VAL A 376 -17.94 1.53 -17.35
CA VAL A 376 -16.91 1.48 -18.39
C VAL A 376 -15.72 0.63 -17.91
N VAL A 377 -15.27 -0.29 -18.76
CA VAL A 377 -14.21 -1.27 -18.46
C VAL A 377 -13.25 -1.43 -19.64
N PHE A 378 -12.08 -2.02 -19.38
CA PHE A 378 -11.21 -2.51 -20.44
C PHE A 378 -11.78 -3.82 -21.00
N THR A 379 -12.15 -3.85 -22.27
CA THR A 379 -12.82 -5.00 -22.89
C THR A 379 -11.83 -6.12 -23.24
N ASN A 380 -10.58 -5.75 -23.53
CA ASN A 380 -9.52 -6.69 -23.90
C ASN A 380 -8.51 -6.96 -22.77
N ALA A 381 -8.72 -6.47 -21.55
CA ALA A 381 -7.77 -6.67 -20.46
C ALA A 381 -7.79 -8.11 -19.92
N ILE A 382 -6.60 -8.65 -19.68
CA ILE A 382 -6.40 -9.94 -19.00
C ILE A 382 -6.52 -9.76 -17.49
N LYS A 383 -5.98 -8.65 -16.98
CA LYS A 383 -5.95 -8.32 -15.55
C LYS A 383 -6.06 -6.82 -15.36
N THR A 384 -6.86 -6.41 -14.37
CA THR A 384 -6.98 -5.00 -13.95
C THR A 384 -6.87 -4.94 -12.43
N GLU A 385 -5.90 -4.17 -11.93
CA GLU A 385 -5.73 -3.90 -10.50
C GLU A 385 -5.97 -2.42 -10.22
N GLN A 386 -6.97 -2.13 -9.37
CA GLN A 386 -7.26 -0.77 -8.96
C GLN A 386 -6.35 -0.36 -7.79
N ILE A 387 -5.73 0.82 -7.89
CA ILE A 387 -4.85 1.35 -6.83
C ILE A 387 -5.68 1.82 -5.62
N ILE A 388 -6.88 2.35 -5.86
CA ILE A 388 -7.78 2.86 -4.84
C ILE A 388 -9.05 2.01 -4.85
N GLU A 389 -9.43 1.47 -3.69
CA GLU A 389 -10.71 0.77 -3.51
C GLU A 389 -11.89 1.67 -3.91
N ASN A 390 -12.86 1.13 -4.66
CA ASN A 390 -14.03 1.87 -5.15
C ASN A 390 -14.80 2.63 -4.05
N ASP A 391 -14.85 2.10 -2.83
CA ASP A 391 -15.54 2.72 -1.69
C ASP A 391 -14.90 4.04 -1.19
N LYS A 392 -13.64 4.27 -1.56
CA LYS A 392 -12.84 5.45 -1.17
C LYS A 392 -12.71 6.47 -2.31
N LEU A 393 -13.10 6.12 -3.53
CA LEU A 393 -13.06 7.01 -4.68
C LEU A 393 -14.05 8.16 -4.54
N MET A 394 -13.61 9.34 -4.95
CA MET A 394 -14.39 10.58 -4.95
C MET A 394 -14.53 11.06 -6.39
N ALA A 395 -15.71 11.55 -6.73
CA ALA A 395 -16.02 12.22 -7.99
C ALA A 395 -16.18 13.72 -7.77
N ASP A 396 -15.85 14.50 -8.79
CA ASP A 396 -16.13 15.92 -8.86
C ASP A 396 -17.46 16.11 -9.62
N LEU A 397 -18.46 16.66 -8.93
CA LEU A 397 -19.77 16.98 -9.46
C LEU A 397 -19.89 18.48 -9.70
N ASN A 398 -20.29 18.88 -10.90
CA ASN A 398 -20.55 20.26 -11.29
C ASN A 398 -22.03 20.62 -11.08
N TYR A 399 -22.34 21.90 -10.82
CA TYR A 399 -23.71 22.43 -10.74
C TYR A 399 -24.59 22.12 -11.96
N GLN A 400 -24.00 21.91 -13.14
CA GLN A 400 -24.69 21.53 -14.38
C GLN A 400 -24.98 20.02 -14.51
N GLY A 401 -24.62 19.20 -13.51
CA GLY A 401 -24.73 17.74 -13.56
C GLY A 401 -23.58 17.02 -14.25
N VAL A 402 -22.49 17.72 -14.59
CA VAL A 402 -21.30 17.08 -15.15
C VAL A 402 -20.50 16.42 -14.03
N ILE A 403 -20.24 15.13 -14.16
CA ILE A 403 -19.47 14.32 -13.22
C ILE A 403 -18.12 13.99 -13.85
N ARG A 404 -17.05 14.15 -13.06
CA ARG A 404 -15.70 13.74 -13.42
C ARG A 404 -15.16 12.78 -12.36
N ALA A 405 -14.67 11.62 -12.78
CA ALA A 405 -14.06 10.66 -11.88
C ALA A 405 -12.77 10.11 -12.48
N SER A 406 -11.72 10.02 -11.66
CA SER A 406 -10.43 9.46 -12.02
C SER A 406 -10.33 8.01 -11.56
N PHE A 407 -9.83 7.14 -12.44
CA PHE A 407 -9.67 5.70 -12.19
C PHE A 407 -8.20 5.27 -12.41
N PRO A 408 -7.32 5.50 -11.42
CA PRO A 408 -5.95 5.04 -11.48
C PRO A 408 -5.85 3.52 -11.27
N GLY A 409 -5.09 2.84 -12.10
CA GLY A 409 -4.93 1.39 -12.03
C GLY A 409 -3.75 0.86 -12.83
N VAL A 410 -3.40 -0.40 -12.56
CA VAL A 410 -2.44 -1.17 -13.36
C VAL A 410 -3.24 -2.15 -14.22
N VAL A 411 -2.97 -2.15 -15.52
CA VAL A 411 -3.73 -2.93 -16.50
C VAL A 411 -2.75 -3.76 -17.31
N ASN A 412 -3.12 -5.03 -17.51
CA ASN A 412 -2.43 -5.94 -18.40
C ASN A 412 -3.34 -6.27 -19.60
N VAL A 413 -2.88 -5.99 -20.81
CA VAL A 413 -3.61 -6.24 -22.07
C VAL A 413 -2.73 -7.04 -23.04
N PRO A 414 -3.33 -7.86 -23.92
CA PRO A 414 -2.61 -8.52 -24.99
C PRO A 414 -2.14 -7.48 -26.03
N CYS A 415 -0.93 -7.66 -26.54
CA CYS A 415 -0.33 -6.87 -27.60
C CYS A 415 0.47 -7.79 -28.53
N PRO A 416 -0.13 -8.23 -29.65
CA PRO A 416 0.55 -9.05 -30.66
C PRO A 416 1.79 -8.33 -31.22
N LEU A 417 2.93 -9.02 -31.28
CA LEU A 417 4.20 -8.39 -31.61
C LEU A 417 4.61 -8.60 -33.08
N ARG A 418 5.06 -7.52 -33.72
CA ARG A 418 5.67 -7.54 -35.06
C ARG A 418 7.19 -7.59 -34.94
N ILE A 419 7.75 -8.80 -34.95
CA ILE A 419 9.18 -9.06 -34.64
C ILE A 419 10.13 -9.03 -35.84
N GLU A 420 9.64 -8.81 -37.06
CA GLU A 420 10.42 -8.95 -38.30
C GLU A 420 11.71 -8.10 -38.29
N ASN A 421 11.62 -6.87 -37.78
CA ASN A 421 12.73 -5.91 -37.74
C ASN A 421 13.46 -5.83 -36.39
N PHE A 422 13.26 -6.81 -35.50
CA PHE A 422 13.92 -6.82 -34.19
C PHE A 422 15.47 -6.71 -34.34
N PRO A 423 16.16 -5.86 -33.55
CA PRO A 423 15.68 -5.06 -32.40
C PRO A 423 15.25 -3.61 -32.74
N TYR A 424 15.04 -3.28 -34.01
CA TYR A 424 14.63 -1.94 -34.50
C TYR A 424 13.12 -1.84 -34.74
N ASP A 425 12.35 -2.68 -34.07
CA ASP A 425 10.93 -2.87 -34.24
C ASP A 425 10.08 -1.74 -33.65
N LYS A 426 8.87 -1.62 -34.21
CA LYS A 426 7.80 -0.73 -33.73
C LYS A 426 6.56 -1.57 -33.45
N GLN A 427 6.01 -1.40 -32.27
CA GLN A 427 4.83 -2.14 -31.81
C GLN A 427 3.62 -1.22 -31.71
N GLU A 428 2.47 -1.80 -31.99
CA GLU A 428 1.16 -1.18 -31.93
C GLU A 428 0.31 -2.01 -30.98
N CYS A 429 0.06 -1.48 -29.78
CA CYS A 429 -0.74 -2.16 -28.78
C CYS A 429 -2.09 -1.47 -28.65
N GLU A 430 -3.17 -2.25 -28.78
CA GLU A 430 -4.53 -1.74 -28.72
C GLU A 430 -5.08 -1.89 -27.30
N ILE A 431 -5.51 -0.77 -26.70
CA ILE A 431 -6.21 -0.76 -25.42
C ILE A 431 -7.66 -0.41 -25.70
N ALA A 432 -8.54 -1.40 -25.57
CA ALA A 432 -9.95 -1.27 -25.88
C ALA A 432 -10.75 -0.99 -24.60
N ILE A 433 -11.57 0.07 -24.62
CA ILE A 433 -12.38 0.51 -23.50
C ILE A 433 -13.83 0.66 -23.98
N GLY A 434 -14.77 0.11 -23.23
CA GLY A 434 -16.18 0.13 -23.58
C GLY A 434 -17.10 -0.03 -22.38
N PRO A 435 -18.41 0.20 -22.56
CA PRO A 435 -19.40 -0.10 -21.55
C PRO A 435 -19.57 -1.62 -21.39
N TRP A 436 -19.65 -2.12 -20.16
CA TRP A 436 -19.78 -3.56 -19.90
C TRP A 436 -21.22 -4.09 -20.08
N ASN A 437 -22.22 -3.31 -19.68
CA ASN A 437 -23.63 -3.75 -19.62
C ASN A 437 -24.59 -2.87 -20.45
N PHE A 438 -24.06 -1.99 -21.31
CA PHE A 438 -24.87 -1.05 -22.08
C PHE A 438 -24.58 -1.15 -23.57
N GLY A 439 -25.63 -1.16 -24.38
CA GLY A 439 -25.52 -1.03 -25.84
C GLY A 439 -25.49 0.43 -26.30
N ASN A 440 -25.32 0.60 -27.61
CA ASN A 440 -25.21 1.90 -28.30
C ASN A 440 -26.36 2.87 -28.08
N ASN A 441 -27.55 2.37 -27.75
CA ASN A 441 -28.73 3.21 -27.51
C ASN A 441 -28.74 3.83 -26.10
N SER A 442 -27.95 3.31 -25.18
CA SER A 442 -27.98 3.71 -23.76
C SER A 442 -26.74 4.49 -23.35
N VAL A 443 -25.55 3.93 -23.61
CA VAL A 443 -24.27 4.53 -23.21
C VAL A 443 -23.30 4.38 -24.38
N VAL A 444 -22.68 5.50 -24.76
CA VAL A 444 -21.65 5.55 -25.80
C VAL A 444 -20.39 6.14 -25.19
N VAL A 445 -19.23 5.60 -25.58
CA VAL A 445 -17.92 6.09 -25.14
C VAL A 445 -17.29 6.92 -26.26
N SER A 446 -16.62 8.01 -25.90
CA SER A 446 -15.90 8.85 -26.87
C SER A 446 -14.57 9.33 -26.31
N SER A 447 -13.63 9.68 -27.19
CA SER A 447 -12.40 10.35 -26.79
C SER A 447 -12.58 11.85 -26.85
N LYS A 448 -11.99 12.57 -25.90
CA LYS A 448 -11.80 14.03 -26.05
C LYS A 448 -10.68 14.37 -27.05
N PHE A 449 -9.68 13.51 -27.17
CA PHE A 449 -8.49 13.73 -28.00
C PHE A 449 -8.26 12.54 -28.93
N GLN A 450 -8.19 12.79 -30.23
CA GLN A 450 -7.90 11.73 -31.22
C GLN A 450 -6.41 11.40 -31.31
N HIS A 451 -5.55 12.40 -31.08
CA HIS A 451 -4.10 12.26 -31.10
C HIS A 451 -3.53 12.80 -29.80
N ILE A 452 -2.74 11.98 -29.11
CA ILE A 452 -2.09 12.33 -27.85
C ILE A 452 -0.60 12.15 -28.07
N SER A 453 0.11 13.28 -28.08
CA SER A 453 1.57 13.29 -28.12
C SER A 453 2.14 13.09 -26.71
N PRO A 454 3.29 12.42 -26.56
CA PRO A 454 3.91 12.20 -25.27
C PRO A 454 4.38 13.53 -24.66
N GLU A 455 3.67 14.02 -23.65
CA GLU A 455 4.15 15.09 -22.78
C GLU A 455 5.03 14.47 -21.68
N LYS A 456 6.23 15.04 -21.47
CA LYS A 456 7.16 14.55 -20.45
C LYS A 456 6.46 14.51 -19.09
N GLU A 457 6.69 13.43 -18.33
CA GLU A 457 6.15 13.13 -16.99
C GLU A 457 4.74 12.51 -16.92
N ARG A 458 3.86 12.68 -17.92
CA ARG A 458 2.50 12.06 -17.89
C ARG A 458 2.34 10.86 -18.82
N PHE A 459 3.03 10.88 -19.95
CA PHE A 459 2.96 9.85 -20.98
C PHE A 459 4.36 9.37 -21.28
N GLU A 460 4.75 8.25 -20.68
CA GLU A 460 6.13 7.75 -20.79
C GLU A 460 6.17 6.26 -21.08
N GLY A 461 7.15 5.88 -21.91
CA GLY A 461 7.60 4.50 -22.03
C GLY A 461 8.52 4.10 -20.86
N ASN A 462 9.32 3.06 -21.05
CA ASN A 462 10.28 2.62 -20.05
C ASN A 462 11.74 2.71 -20.57
N SER A 463 12.67 2.08 -19.87
CA SER A 463 14.08 2.04 -20.25
C SER A 463 14.33 1.39 -21.61
N GLU A 464 13.43 0.52 -22.07
CA GLU A 464 13.56 -0.25 -23.30
C GLU A 464 12.68 0.30 -24.43
N TRP A 465 11.51 0.83 -24.10
CA TRP A 465 10.51 1.29 -25.06
C TRP A 465 10.31 2.81 -24.96
N GLU A 466 10.34 3.47 -26.11
CA GLU A 466 9.96 4.87 -26.27
C GLU A 466 8.50 4.93 -26.72
N LEU A 467 7.66 5.67 -25.99
CA LEU A 467 6.30 5.99 -26.41
C LEU A 467 6.36 7.09 -27.48
N THR A 468 5.85 6.82 -28.68
CA THR A 468 5.89 7.80 -29.77
C THR A 468 4.60 8.61 -29.86
N GLU A 469 3.45 7.95 -29.82
CA GLU A 469 2.13 8.57 -29.88
C GLU A 469 1.04 7.60 -29.40
N ILE A 470 -0.11 8.15 -29.02
CA ILE A 470 -1.32 7.39 -28.75
C ILE A 470 -2.43 7.93 -29.65
N ILE A 471 -3.06 7.05 -30.41
CA ILE A 471 -4.15 7.39 -31.34
C ILE A 471 -5.44 6.77 -30.84
N ALA A 472 -6.51 7.55 -30.77
CA ALA A 472 -7.82 7.08 -30.36
C ALA A 472 -8.73 6.89 -31.58
N SER A 473 -9.29 5.69 -31.72
CA SER A 473 -10.30 5.37 -32.73
C SER A 473 -11.57 4.85 -32.05
N GLN A 474 -12.72 5.40 -32.41
CA GLN A 474 -14.01 4.90 -31.97
C GLN A 474 -14.55 3.88 -32.98
N SER A 475 -15.04 2.76 -32.50
CA SER A 475 -15.68 1.70 -33.28
C SER A 475 -16.97 1.25 -32.61
N ASN A 476 -17.83 0.59 -33.38
CA ASN A 476 -19.00 -0.12 -32.84
C ASN A 476 -18.75 -1.62 -33.02
N ASN A 477 -18.75 -2.35 -31.90
CA ASN A 477 -18.62 -3.80 -31.89
C ASN A 477 -19.98 -4.45 -31.70
N PHE A 478 -20.13 -5.67 -32.22
CA PHE A 478 -21.37 -6.43 -32.14
C PHE A 478 -21.21 -7.61 -31.19
N ASP A 479 -22.03 -7.67 -30.14
CA ASP A 479 -22.13 -8.84 -29.29
C ASP A 479 -23.04 -9.87 -29.96
N HIS A 480 -22.46 -10.99 -30.40
CA HIS A 480 -23.19 -12.09 -31.05
C HIS A 480 -24.16 -12.84 -30.12
N ILE A 481 -23.91 -12.83 -28.81
CA ILE A 481 -24.73 -13.52 -27.80
C ILE A 481 -25.96 -12.67 -27.49
N LEU A 482 -25.75 -11.39 -27.18
CA LEU A 482 -26.82 -10.45 -26.85
C LEU A 482 -27.52 -9.86 -28.07
N LYS A 483 -26.94 -10.03 -29.28
CA LYS A 483 -27.39 -9.44 -30.55
C LYS A 483 -27.56 -7.92 -30.47
N THR A 484 -26.62 -7.26 -29.79
CA THR A 484 -26.64 -5.81 -29.57
C THR A 484 -25.29 -5.21 -29.93
N GLU A 485 -25.31 -4.01 -30.50
CA GLU A 485 -24.10 -3.23 -30.74
C GLU A 485 -23.74 -2.42 -29.50
N PHE A 486 -22.45 -2.32 -29.21
CA PHE A 486 -21.90 -1.47 -28.17
C PHE A 486 -20.73 -0.65 -28.72
N SER A 487 -20.53 0.52 -28.13
CA SER A 487 -19.53 1.47 -28.59
C SER A 487 -18.24 1.17 -27.86
N GLU A 488 -17.14 1.11 -28.60
CA GLU A 488 -15.83 0.88 -28.06
C GLU A 488 -14.89 1.99 -28.52
N ILE A 489 -13.99 2.39 -27.64
CA ILE A 489 -12.87 3.25 -27.97
C ILE A 489 -11.58 2.47 -27.83
N THR A 490 -10.81 2.44 -28.90
CA THR A 490 -9.50 1.80 -28.94
C THR A 490 -8.42 2.87 -28.93
N TYR A 491 -7.57 2.84 -27.90
CA TYR A 491 -6.34 3.62 -27.83
C TYR A 491 -5.19 2.77 -28.36
N THR A 492 -4.73 3.07 -29.56
CA THR A 492 -3.55 2.44 -30.16
C THR A 492 -2.29 3.15 -29.67
N VAL A 493 -1.52 2.44 -28.85
CA VAL A 493 -0.25 2.91 -28.28
C VAL A 493 0.87 2.50 -29.22
N HIS A 494 1.56 3.49 -29.79
CA HIS A 494 2.71 3.25 -30.65
C HIS A 494 4.00 3.29 -29.82
N LEU A 495 4.72 2.17 -29.82
CA LEU A 495 5.96 1.99 -29.06
C LEU A 495 7.12 1.69 -30.01
N LYS A 496 8.27 2.30 -29.75
CA LYS A 496 9.52 2.08 -30.49
C LYS A 496 10.60 1.56 -29.57
N ARG A 497 11.26 0.46 -29.93
CA ARG A 497 12.33 -0.12 -29.10
C ARG A 497 13.60 0.73 -29.16
N LYS A 498 14.31 0.82 -28.03
CA LYS A 498 15.67 1.36 -27.91
C LYS A 498 16.68 0.21 -28.11
N PRO A 499 17.38 0.12 -29.26
CA PRO A 499 18.11 -1.09 -29.65
C PRO A 499 19.49 -1.24 -28.99
N VAL A 500 19.95 -0.26 -28.20
CA VAL A 500 21.35 -0.14 -27.74
C VAL A 500 21.85 -1.40 -27.03
N TYR A 501 21.05 -1.97 -26.14
CA TYR A 501 21.41 -3.20 -25.41
C TYR A 501 21.66 -4.37 -26.37
N TYR A 502 20.73 -4.61 -27.30
CA TYR A 502 20.83 -5.71 -28.27
C TYR A 502 22.03 -5.55 -29.20
N VAL A 503 22.31 -4.32 -29.63
CA VAL A 503 23.46 -4.04 -30.51
C VAL A 503 24.79 -4.27 -29.77
N LEU A 504 24.94 -3.77 -28.53
CA LEU A 504 26.21 -3.83 -27.82
C LEU A 504 26.48 -5.18 -27.12
N VAL A 505 25.43 -5.85 -26.66
CA VAL A 505 25.57 -7.09 -25.85
C VAL A 505 25.41 -8.35 -26.69
N ILE A 506 24.63 -8.31 -27.78
CA ILE A 506 24.37 -9.48 -28.61
C ILE A 506 25.10 -9.34 -29.94
N GLN A 507 24.80 -8.30 -30.73
CA GLN A 507 25.33 -8.19 -32.09
C GLN A 507 26.85 -7.95 -32.13
N ALA A 508 27.37 -7.04 -31.30
CA ALA A 508 28.81 -6.72 -31.32
C ALA A 508 29.70 -7.90 -30.88
N PRO A 509 29.41 -8.64 -29.79
CA PRO A 509 30.21 -9.80 -29.41
C PRO A 509 30.18 -10.93 -30.45
N THR A 510 29.02 -11.24 -31.06
CA THR A 510 28.97 -12.31 -32.06
C THR A 510 29.75 -11.93 -33.32
N PHE A 511 29.68 -10.66 -33.74
CA PHE A 511 30.50 -10.15 -34.84
C PHE A 511 32.01 -10.27 -34.57
N ILE A 512 32.45 -9.84 -33.37
CA ILE A 512 33.86 -9.92 -32.96
C ILE A 512 34.32 -11.37 -32.92
N LEU A 513 33.52 -12.26 -32.30
CA LEU A 513 33.82 -13.67 -32.22
C LEU A 513 33.92 -14.30 -33.62
N CYS A 514 32.96 -14.05 -34.51
CA CYS A 514 32.97 -14.56 -35.89
C CYS A 514 34.24 -14.13 -36.61
N THR A 515 34.60 -12.85 -36.51
CA THR A 515 35.83 -12.30 -37.08
C THR A 515 37.08 -13.00 -36.52
N LEU A 516 37.18 -13.13 -35.19
CA LEU A 516 38.31 -13.80 -34.52
C LEU A 516 38.45 -15.25 -34.96
N THR A 517 37.35 -15.96 -35.21
CA THR A 517 37.44 -17.35 -35.65
C THR A 517 37.83 -17.53 -37.09
N ILE A 518 37.37 -16.66 -37.99
CA ILE A 518 37.88 -16.65 -39.36
C ILE A 518 39.40 -16.44 -39.33
N PHE A 519 39.89 -15.44 -38.60
CA PHE A 519 41.34 -15.22 -38.48
C PHE A 519 42.07 -16.39 -37.80
N GLY A 520 41.59 -16.86 -36.64
CA GLY A 520 42.23 -17.91 -35.86
C GLY A 520 42.28 -19.26 -36.57
N VAL A 521 41.33 -19.52 -37.46
CA VAL A 521 41.30 -20.73 -38.28
C VAL A 521 42.33 -20.65 -39.42
N PHE A 522 42.43 -19.50 -40.09
CA PHE A 522 43.32 -19.30 -41.25
C PHE A 522 44.74 -18.83 -40.90
N THR A 523 45.08 -18.61 -39.63
CA THR A 523 46.44 -18.27 -39.22
C THR A 523 47.44 -19.39 -39.54
N PRO A 524 48.62 -19.08 -40.08
CA PRO A 524 49.65 -20.08 -40.39
C PRO A 524 50.19 -20.69 -39.08
N PHE A 525 50.47 -22.00 -39.08
CA PHE A 525 51.01 -22.71 -37.93
C PHE A 525 52.49 -23.04 -38.13
N SER A 526 53.26 -22.91 -37.06
CA SER A 526 54.69 -23.22 -37.05
C SER A 526 55.02 -24.43 -36.19
N SER A 527 54.21 -24.70 -35.15
CA SER A 527 54.43 -25.80 -34.21
C SER A 527 53.27 -26.80 -34.16
N GLU A 528 53.56 -28.05 -33.75
CA GLU A 528 52.54 -29.10 -33.64
C GLU A 528 51.46 -28.78 -32.58
N LEU A 529 51.83 -27.98 -31.57
CA LEU A 529 50.93 -27.52 -30.50
C LEU A 529 49.90 -26.51 -31.03
N GLU A 530 50.33 -25.53 -31.82
CA GLU A 530 49.44 -24.56 -32.51
C GLU A 530 48.47 -25.26 -33.45
N ARG A 531 48.94 -26.32 -34.13
CA ARG A 531 48.11 -27.14 -35.01
C ARG A 531 46.98 -27.84 -34.26
N LYS A 532 47.27 -28.41 -33.07
CA LYS A 532 46.28 -29.06 -32.21
C LYS A 532 45.31 -28.05 -31.55
N GLY A 533 45.70 -26.78 -31.40
CA GLY A 533 44.88 -25.72 -30.80
C GLY A 533 43.73 -25.18 -31.67
N LYS A 534 43.76 -25.43 -32.99
CA LYS A 534 42.72 -24.92 -33.92
C LYS A 534 41.36 -25.57 -33.77
N VAL A 535 41.30 -26.90 -33.64
CA VAL A 535 40.02 -27.62 -33.53
C VAL A 535 39.26 -27.27 -32.24
N PRO A 536 39.91 -27.20 -31.05
CA PRO A 536 39.27 -26.71 -29.83
C PRO A 536 38.79 -25.26 -29.93
N LEU A 537 39.54 -24.37 -30.58
CA LEU A 537 39.12 -22.98 -30.82
C LEU A 537 37.81 -22.93 -31.62
N CYS A 538 37.69 -23.74 -32.66
CA CYS A 538 36.47 -23.87 -33.46
C CYS A 538 35.27 -24.41 -32.65
N LEU A 539 35.49 -25.45 -31.85
CA LEU A 539 34.45 -26.07 -31.04
C LEU A 539 33.93 -25.11 -29.96
N ASN A 540 34.84 -24.41 -29.28
CA ASN A 540 34.49 -23.40 -28.27
C ASN A 540 33.68 -22.25 -28.89
N MET A 541 34.03 -21.86 -30.11
CA MET A 541 33.28 -20.84 -30.84
C MET A 541 31.87 -21.30 -31.20
N PHE A 542 31.73 -22.53 -31.70
CA PHE A 542 30.42 -23.08 -32.04
C PHE A 542 29.52 -23.15 -30.80
N ALA A 543 30.08 -23.54 -29.65
CA ALA A 543 29.39 -23.52 -28.38
C ALA A 543 28.96 -22.09 -27.98
N ALA A 544 29.83 -21.09 -28.14
CA ALA A 544 29.51 -19.70 -27.85
C ALA A 544 28.38 -19.14 -28.74
N ILE A 545 28.39 -19.42 -30.04
CA ILE A 545 27.31 -18.99 -30.95
C ILE A 545 26.00 -19.74 -30.63
N SER A 546 26.05 -21.03 -30.33
CA SER A 546 24.87 -21.82 -29.92
C SER A 546 24.24 -21.27 -28.64
N LEU A 547 25.05 -20.88 -27.65
CA LEU A 547 24.61 -20.19 -26.44
C LEU A 547 23.91 -18.86 -26.75
N MET A 548 24.48 -18.05 -27.66
CA MET A 548 23.87 -16.77 -28.04
C MET A 548 22.54 -16.96 -28.79
N LEU A 549 22.44 -17.97 -29.66
CA LEU A 549 21.20 -18.31 -30.35
C LEU A 549 20.12 -18.78 -29.36
N ASN A 550 20.49 -19.61 -28.38
CA ASN A 550 19.59 -20.03 -27.31
C ASN A 550 19.07 -18.83 -26.52
N LEU A 551 19.96 -17.91 -26.12
CA LEU A 551 19.58 -16.68 -25.41
C LEU A 551 18.57 -15.85 -26.22
N VAL A 552 18.79 -15.68 -27.53
CA VAL A 552 17.83 -14.97 -28.39
C VAL A 552 16.50 -15.71 -28.52
N SER A 553 16.52 -17.05 -28.59
CA SER A 553 15.30 -17.86 -28.67
C SER A 553 14.46 -17.83 -27.39
N GLU A 554 15.09 -17.65 -26.24
CA GLU A 554 14.41 -17.54 -24.94
C GLU A 554 13.79 -16.15 -24.74
N MET A 555 14.34 -15.09 -25.35
CA MET A 555 13.82 -13.73 -25.18
C MET A 555 12.63 -13.39 -26.10
N MET A 556 12.21 -14.28 -27.00
CA MET A 556 11.18 -13.99 -28.01
C MET A 556 10.03 -15.00 -28.02
N PRO A 557 8.83 -14.58 -28.47
CA PRO A 557 7.73 -15.51 -28.65
C PRO A 557 8.06 -16.50 -29.77
N LYS A 558 7.55 -17.73 -29.63
CA LYS A 558 7.73 -18.78 -30.64
C LYS A 558 6.84 -18.47 -31.86
N ALA A 559 7.37 -17.70 -32.80
CA ALA A 559 6.70 -17.33 -34.05
C ALA A 559 7.11 -18.22 -35.23
N SER A 560 6.30 -18.21 -36.30
CA SER A 560 6.58 -18.94 -37.55
C SER A 560 7.65 -18.27 -38.43
N ARG A 561 7.92 -16.98 -38.20
CA ARG A 561 8.93 -16.19 -38.92
C ARG A 561 10.06 -15.80 -37.98
N LEU A 562 11.30 -15.91 -38.47
CA LEU A 562 12.48 -15.53 -37.71
C LEU A 562 12.70 -14.01 -37.76
N PRO A 563 13.11 -13.39 -36.63
CA PRO A 563 13.47 -11.97 -36.58
C PRO A 563 14.75 -11.67 -37.38
N LEU A 564 14.95 -10.41 -37.79
CA LEU A 564 16.16 -9.96 -38.49
C LEU A 564 17.44 -10.35 -37.75
N LEU A 565 17.51 -10.14 -36.43
CA LEU A 565 18.64 -10.57 -35.61
C LEU A 565 18.87 -12.10 -35.64
N GLY A 566 17.79 -12.88 -35.67
CA GLY A 566 17.87 -14.34 -35.79
C GLY A 566 18.47 -14.78 -37.12
N ASN A 567 18.01 -14.16 -38.22
CA ASN A 567 18.59 -14.40 -39.55
C ASN A 567 20.08 -14.02 -39.62
N TYR A 568 20.46 -12.92 -38.96
CA TYR A 568 21.86 -12.51 -38.84
C TYR A 568 22.72 -13.56 -38.13
N ILE A 569 22.29 -14.05 -36.95
CA ILE A 569 23.03 -15.06 -36.19
C ILE A 569 23.12 -16.37 -36.98
N ILE A 570 22.04 -16.78 -37.65
CA ILE A 570 22.04 -17.99 -38.49
C ILE A 570 23.04 -17.85 -39.65
N ALA A 571 23.11 -16.68 -40.30
CA ALA A 571 24.10 -16.43 -41.35
C ALA A 571 25.54 -16.52 -40.81
N GLU A 572 25.79 -15.97 -39.61
CA GLU A 572 27.08 -16.11 -38.92
C GLU A 572 27.44 -17.59 -38.66
N VAL A 573 26.48 -18.39 -38.17
CA VAL A 573 26.67 -19.84 -37.96
C VAL A 573 27.07 -20.53 -39.28
N PHE A 574 26.39 -20.22 -40.39
CA PHE A 574 26.73 -20.80 -41.69
C PHE A 574 28.15 -20.44 -42.14
N VAL A 575 28.55 -19.18 -42.00
CA VAL A 575 29.90 -18.71 -42.36
C VAL A 575 30.97 -19.41 -41.51
N VAL A 576 30.79 -19.48 -40.19
CA VAL A 576 31.73 -20.17 -39.28
C VAL A 576 31.77 -21.66 -39.58
N THR A 577 30.64 -22.30 -39.85
CA THR A 577 30.59 -23.73 -40.21
C THR A 577 31.34 -24.01 -41.52
N ALA A 578 31.17 -23.16 -42.54
CA ALA A 578 31.92 -23.28 -43.79
C ALA A 578 33.43 -23.08 -43.58
N ALA A 579 33.83 -22.08 -42.78
CA ALA A 579 35.23 -21.82 -42.46
C ALA A 579 35.89 -22.99 -41.69
N THR A 580 35.17 -23.57 -40.73
CA THR A 580 35.67 -24.73 -39.96
C THR A 580 35.80 -25.98 -40.82
N LEU A 581 34.84 -26.27 -41.70
CA LEU A 581 34.94 -27.38 -42.67
C LEU A 581 36.13 -27.20 -43.62
N ALA A 582 36.33 -26.00 -44.16
CA ALA A 582 37.48 -25.68 -45.00
C ALA A 582 38.80 -25.90 -44.25
N SER A 583 38.88 -25.50 -42.98
CA SER A 583 40.06 -25.74 -42.14
C SER A 583 40.32 -27.20 -41.85
N ILE A 584 39.29 -28.00 -41.56
CA ILE A 584 39.44 -29.44 -41.35
C ILE A 584 39.97 -30.09 -42.63
N ALA A 585 39.44 -29.71 -43.80
CA ALA A 585 39.94 -30.20 -45.08
C ALA A 585 41.40 -29.80 -45.34
N ILE A 586 41.77 -28.53 -45.09
CA ILE A 586 43.15 -28.05 -45.21
C ILE A 586 44.07 -28.82 -44.25
N HIS A 587 43.63 -29.05 -43.01
CA HIS A 587 44.41 -29.78 -42.03
C HIS A 587 44.57 -31.26 -42.42
N ALA A 588 43.49 -31.92 -42.84
CA ALA A 588 43.50 -33.32 -43.27
C ALA A 588 44.41 -33.53 -44.49
N THR A 589 44.31 -32.65 -45.49
CA THR A 589 45.19 -32.69 -46.67
C THR A 589 46.64 -32.42 -46.32
N HIS A 590 46.91 -31.42 -45.46
CA HIS A 590 48.27 -31.15 -44.98
C HIS A 590 48.86 -32.36 -44.23
N GLN A 591 48.08 -32.99 -43.34
CA GLN A 591 48.51 -34.18 -42.61
C GLN A 591 48.76 -35.36 -43.56
N TYR A 592 47.85 -35.61 -44.50
CA TYR A 592 47.98 -36.69 -45.49
C TYR A 592 49.23 -36.52 -46.36
N VAL A 593 49.51 -35.30 -46.85
CA VAL A 593 50.72 -35.01 -47.63
C VAL A 593 51.98 -35.23 -46.81
N HIS A 594 51.97 -34.83 -45.54
CA HIS A 594 53.13 -35.00 -44.65
C HIS A 594 53.38 -36.47 -44.26
N THR A 595 52.35 -37.25 -43.94
CA THR A 595 52.51 -38.66 -43.50
C THR A 595 52.82 -39.60 -44.67
N THR A 596 52.29 -39.31 -45.86
CA THR A 596 52.41 -40.21 -47.01
C THR A 596 53.59 -39.84 -47.93
N ALA A 597 54.29 -38.73 -47.64
CA ALA A 597 55.42 -38.19 -48.42
C ALA A 597 55.14 -38.10 -49.94
N ILE A 598 53.87 -37.94 -50.34
CA ILE A 598 53.45 -37.87 -51.73
C ILE A 598 53.92 -36.54 -52.30
N LYS A 599 54.71 -36.59 -53.39
CA LYS A 599 55.15 -35.39 -54.10
C LYS A 599 53.92 -34.68 -54.70
N PRO A 600 53.71 -33.38 -54.45
CA PRO A 600 52.56 -32.67 -54.99
C PRO A 600 52.57 -32.70 -56.53
N PRO A 601 51.40 -32.72 -57.18
CA PRO A 601 51.29 -32.77 -58.62
C PRO A 601 52.01 -31.59 -59.30
N LYS A 602 52.59 -31.81 -60.48
CA LYS A 602 53.51 -30.88 -61.15
C LYS A 602 52.94 -29.46 -61.34
N TRP A 603 51.63 -29.35 -61.61
CA TRP A 603 50.94 -28.06 -61.77
C TRP A 603 50.91 -27.23 -60.48
N LEU A 604 50.65 -27.87 -59.33
CA LEU A 604 50.61 -27.21 -58.03
C LEU A 604 52.01 -26.76 -57.59
N ARG A 605 53.02 -27.58 -57.90
CA ARG A 605 54.43 -27.25 -57.64
C ARG A 605 54.88 -26.04 -58.45
N TYR A 606 54.47 -25.95 -59.72
CA TYR A 606 54.75 -24.79 -60.57
C TYR A 606 54.08 -23.51 -60.05
N LEU A 607 52.81 -23.60 -59.61
CA LEU A 607 52.06 -22.48 -59.02
C LEU A 607 52.70 -21.95 -57.72
N ILE A 608 53.05 -22.85 -56.79
CA ILE A 608 53.67 -22.46 -55.52
C ILE A 608 55.08 -21.92 -55.74
N LEU A 609 55.89 -22.56 -56.59
CA LEU A 609 57.26 -22.09 -56.91
C LEU A 609 57.24 -20.74 -57.64
N PHE A 610 56.29 -20.51 -58.54
CA PHE A 610 56.12 -19.24 -59.24
C PHE A 610 55.79 -18.11 -58.25
N GLU A 611 54.86 -18.33 -57.32
CA GLU A 611 54.45 -17.30 -56.36
C GLU A 611 55.48 -17.09 -55.24
N MET A 612 56.24 -18.12 -54.84
CA MET A 612 57.36 -18.00 -53.91
C MET A 612 58.55 -17.25 -54.53
N CYS A 613 58.91 -17.53 -55.79
CA CYS A 613 59.94 -16.78 -56.52
C CYS A 613 59.55 -15.31 -56.69
N LYS A 614 58.27 -15.03 -56.98
CA LYS A 614 57.73 -13.68 -57.07
C LYS A 614 57.78 -12.92 -55.73
N ARG A 615 57.45 -13.56 -54.60
CA ARG A 615 57.56 -12.95 -53.26
C ARG A 615 59.01 -12.71 -52.80
N ARG A 616 59.97 -13.57 -53.20
CA ARG A 616 61.39 -13.40 -52.85
C ARG A 616 62.05 -12.27 -53.66
N LYS A 617 61.70 -12.14 -54.94
CA LYS A 617 62.14 -11.03 -55.81
C LYS A 617 61.72 -9.65 -55.26
N ILE A 618 60.55 -9.56 -54.64
CA ILE A 618 60.06 -8.33 -53.97
C ILE A 618 60.81 -8.05 -52.65
N ARG A 619 61.35 -9.06 -51.98
CA ARG A 619 62.08 -8.92 -50.70
C ARG A 619 63.56 -8.55 -50.89
N ASP A 620 64.19 -9.02 -51.96
CA ASP A 620 65.60 -8.72 -52.28
C ASP A 620 65.79 -7.32 -52.90
N ASP A 621 64.71 -6.67 -53.37
CA ASP A 621 64.72 -5.28 -53.88
C ASP A 621 64.62 -4.21 -52.75
N GLN A 622 64.60 -4.59 -51.46
CA GLN A 622 64.68 -3.64 -50.33
C GLN A 622 66.07 -3.65 -49.67
N PRO A 623 66.79 -2.51 -49.59
CA PRO A 623 68.14 -2.46 -49.04
C PRO A 623 68.12 -2.64 -47.51
N THR A 624 69.07 -3.46 -47.04
CA THR A 624 69.32 -3.81 -45.64
C THR A 624 69.69 -2.61 -44.77
N GLY A 625 69.08 -2.49 -43.59
CA GLY A 625 69.46 -1.50 -42.59
C GLY A 625 68.82 -1.70 -41.21
N ARG A 626 69.36 -2.64 -40.41
CA ARG A 626 69.65 -2.51 -38.96
C ARG A 626 69.82 -3.89 -38.28
N GLN A 627 71.01 -4.09 -37.73
CA GLN A 627 71.31 -5.11 -36.73
C GLN A 627 70.60 -4.77 -35.41
N ILE A 628 69.87 -5.72 -34.83
CA ILE A 628 69.54 -5.73 -33.40
C ILE A 628 69.79 -7.15 -32.89
N ASN A 629 70.70 -7.26 -31.93
CA ASN A 629 71.06 -8.47 -31.19
C ASN A 629 70.00 -8.81 -30.13
N ALA A 630 69.62 -10.09 -30.02
CA ALA A 630 69.36 -10.86 -28.77
C ALA A 630 68.64 -12.19 -29.11
N PRO A 631 68.61 -13.19 -28.21
CA PRO A 631 69.70 -13.97 -27.62
C PRO A 631 69.68 -15.45 -28.10
N GLN A 632 70.80 -16.16 -27.94
CA GLN A 632 70.92 -17.61 -28.18
C GLN A 632 70.02 -18.41 -27.22
N LEU A 633 69.09 -19.20 -27.76
CA LEU A 633 68.52 -20.36 -27.07
C LEU A 633 68.73 -21.59 -27.96
N MET A 634 69.44 -22.58 -27.42
CA MET A 634 69.75 -23.85 -28.07
C MET A 634 68.47 -24.62 -28.41
N LEU A 635 68.33 -25.00 -29.68
CA LEU A 635 67.52 -26.16 -30.08
C LEU A 635 68.38 -27.04 -30.99
N THR A 636 68.65 -28.22 -30.49
CA THR A 636 69.49 -29.29 -31.01
C THR A 636 68.87 -29.99 -32.22
N ASN A 637 69.72 -30.30 -33.19
CA ASN A 637 69.69 -31.48 -34.09
C ASN A 637 68.43 -31.80 -34.91
N GLU A 638 68.08 -30.96 -35.89
CA GLU A 638 67.38 -31.38 -37.14
C GLU A 638 67.83 -30.55 -38.37
N SER A 639 69.06 -30.01 -38.35
CA SER A 639 69.55 -29.07 -39.36
C SER A 639 70.03 -29.69 -40.68
N SER A 640 70.12 -31.03 -40.81
CA SER A 640 70.67 -31.66 -42.01
C SER A 640 69.68 -31.80 -43.16
N SER A 641 68.36 -31.88 -42.91
CA SER A 641 67.35 -32.06 -43.97
C SER A 641 66.93 -30.73 -44.62
N PHE A 642 66.89 -29.65 -43.85
CA PHE A 642 66.46 -28.33 -44.30
C PHE A 642 67.54 -27.57 -45.11
N GLU A 643 68.83 -27.81 -44.81
CA GLU A 643 69.96 -27.34 -45.63
C GLU A 643 69.93 -27.97 -47.03
N SER A 644 69.71 -29.29 -47.14
CA SER A 644 69.62 -29.95 -48.46
C SER A 644 68.43 -29.45 -49.32
N LEU A 645 67.34 -29.04 -48.69
CA LEU A 645 66.18 -28.44 -49.37
C LEU A 645 66.46 -27.00 -49.81
N LYS A 646 67.18 -26.22 -48.99
CA LYS A 646 67.67 -24.87 -49.35
C LYS A 646 68.61 -24.92 -50.55
N GLU A 647 69.58 -25.84 -50.54
CA GLU A 647 70.51 -26.03 -51.65
C GLU A 647 69.78 -26.49 -52.93
N SER A 648 68.83 -27.42 -52.80
CA SER A 648 67.99 -27.87 -53.93
C SER A 648 67.15 -26.73 -54.55
N ILE A 649 66.63 -25.82 -53.71
CA ILE A 649 65.85 -24.66 -54.17
C ILE A 649 66.78 -23.59 -54.78
N GLN A 650 67.99 -23.42 -54.25
CA GLN A 650 68.99 -22.50 -54.77
C GLN A 650 69.51 -22.96 -56.15
N GLN A 651 69.67 -24.27 -56.34
CA GLN A 651 70.06 -24.88 -57.61
C GLN A 651 68.92 -24.89 -58.65
N ALA A 652 67.66 -25.03 -58.22
CA ALA A 652 66.48 -24.91 -59.08
C ALA A 652 66.20 -23.46 -59.54
N CYS A 653 66.52 -22.45 -58.72
CA CYS A 653 66.38 -21.05 -59.10
C CYS A 653 67.52 -20.56 -60.02
N SER A 654 68.73 -21.09 -59.89
CA SER A 654 69.88 -20.72 -60.73
C SER A 654 69.88 -21.40 -62.10
N SER A 655 69.40 -22.65 -62.20
CA SER A 655 69.38 -23.43 -63.46
C SER A 655 68.42 -22.90 -64.53
N ASN A 656 67.43 -22.09 -64.17
CA ASN A 656 66.54 -21.45 -65.15
C ASN A 656 67.08 -20.12 -65.73
N MET A 657 68.31 -19.71 -65.38
CA MET A 657 68.88 -18.43 -65.82
C MET A 657 69.66 -18.50 -67.15
N PHE A 658 69.75 -19.64 -67.84
CA PHE A 658 70.41 -19.74 -69.16
C PHE A 658 69.70 -20.71 -70.12
N SER A 659 68.50 -20.36 -70.58
CA SER A 659 67.89 -21.01 -71.76
C SER A 659 66.71 -20.20 -72.33
N VAL A 660 66.93 -18.96 -72.76
CA VAL A 660 66.09 -18.36 -73.81
C VAL A 660 67.00 -17.69 -74.83
N ARG A 661 67.26 -18.48 -75.87
CA ARG A 661 67.86 -18.12 -77.15
C ARG A 661 67.16 -16.87 -77.71
N LYS A 662 67.90 -15.78 -77.91
CA LYS A 662 67.46 -14.67 -78.79
C LYS A 662 67.25 -15.24 -80.20
N LYS A 663 66.01 -15.20 -80.70
CA LYS A 663 65.72 -15.13 -82.13
C LYS A 663 65.03 -13.79 -82.38
N THR A 664 65.81 -12.87 -82.94
CA THR A 664 65.33 -11.73 -83.73
C THR A 664 65.84 -11.95 -85.14
N THR A 665 64.94 -11.74 -86.11
CA THR A 665 64.98 -11.94 -87.58
C THR A 665 65.04 -13.38 -88.07
#